data_AF-A0A2S2QYD8-F1
#
_entry.id   AF-A0A2S2QYD8-F1
#
_cell.length_a   1.000
_cell.length_b   1.000
_cell.length_c   1.000
_cell.angle_alpha   90.00
_cell.angle_beta   90.00
_cell.angle_gamma   90.00
#
_symmetry.space_group_name_H-M   'P 1'
#
loop_
_entity.id
_entity.type
_entity.pdbx_description
1 polymer ?
#
loop_
_entity_poly.entity_id
_entity_poly.type
_entity_poly.pdbx_seq_one_letter_code
_entity_poly.pdbx_strand_id
1 'polypeptide(L)'
;MSSLSLPRVLQNRKNSMDQEREHFEKIQAASISKAINTLENPVKEKHARNAIIGTFQEKSAETFWRCVTKLPLQENRIVAWKFCHVLHKVLREGHPNVLASSQRHKTLLQDLGKLWVHLKDGYGKLIQQYCQLLLVKLDFHRRNPGFPGNLVLSEEDLNRIGDNDVNNYFQMCVEMFDYIDEILGLQSAIFGSLDMSRSNSMTSHGQCRLAPLMPCILDSAQLYDLCVKILFKMHATLPPDLLSGHRKRFLRQFNILRQFYLGSSNLQYFKTLIQIPLLPEHPPNFLVQAELSTYVTQAAIVLPDEDPPEMNSVIGELVDLGIGNSVTSSETSQRSLSPDLLTQKDNMIQHLHGELNAHHSLIIQLKQNVSTLEMELAKKDSELTQERLIRDDLLHQTHSMGNFEELDRKYKLLEEKFNKLKEVYTKLREEHITLLRQKSDVDKQLSNMRTVEFNMAPQRIKFEEELIALQTTVDSTTRQNDELVMTSEILKTEVSEVKQKLIDVERLKKDLELRLSESEELRFSTNANWFECCRKIIEHTCDMLDDPSMSSATCSPECVSIIKEKLINIIGKGKDEVAGFAHYVAMYIVFGKAVSNTKSNLNDAQKLLDKCKQVGRDSVKLLTAWQTGIKINECSEGLEITLNDVESMASSIQANESLGDLVEDELSIMDRAIEEAAKRIQEMITESRAAHSGVKLEVNEQILDSCTSLMAAIRVLVHKSRKLQAEIVANQGSNGSAKEFYKRNHQWTEGLISAAKSIGLGAKGLLDAANEAVSGEGKLERLIVASHCVAAGTAQLVVASRVKASRNSDNLAELSQASRDVTNATATVVATAKSCAQLVQQSGKNLMYIYVDIYYIK
;
A
#
# COMPACT_ATOMS: atom_id res chain seq x y z
N MET A 1 -65.37 37.94 29.14
CA MET A 1 -65.41 38.76 27.90
C MET A 1 -64.27 38.34 26.99
N SER A 2 -64.43 38.52 25.68
CA SER A 2 -63.58 37.94 24.64
C SER A 2 -62.20 38.60 24.53
N SER A 3 -61.13 37.80 24.51
CA SER A 3 -59.82 38.24 24.03
C SER A 3 -59.82 38.22 22.49
N LEU A 4 -60.13 39.36 21.86
CA LEU A 4 -60.16 39.47 20.40
C LEU A 4 -58.77 39.34 19.77
N SER A 5 -58.69 38.60 18.68
CA SER A 5 -57.45 38.32 17.95
C SER A 5 -56.95 39.53 17.15
N LEU A 6 -55.71 39.94 17.36
CA LEU A 6 -54.99 40.82 16.42
C LEU A 6 -54.58 40.05 15.15
N PRO A 7 -54.48 40.71 13.98
CA PRO A 7 -54.41 40.01 12.70
C PRO A 7 -53.12 39.20 12.46
N ARG A 8 -53.32 38.02 11.87
CA ARG A 8 -52.27 37.26 11.19
C ARG A 8 -51.85 38.00 9.90
N VAL A 9 -50.68 37.64 9.35
CA VAL A 9 -50.11 38.10 8.06
C VAL A 9 -49.37 39.45 8.08
N LEU A 10 -48.11 39.39 8.52
CA LEU A 10 -46.99 39.72 7.62
C LEU A 10 -46.09 38.48 7.48
N GLN A 11 -46.57 37.48 6.74
CA GLN A 11 -45.64 36.49 6.18
C GLN A 11 -44.88 37.18 5.06
N ASN A 12 -43.58 37.41 5.25
CA ASN A 12 -42.71 37.81 4.14
C ASN A 12 -42.87 36.80 3.00
N ARG A 13 -43.34 37.28 1.84
CA ARG A 13 -43.23 36.51 0.60
C ARG A 13 -41.74 36.34 0.32
N LYS A 14 -41.21 35.15 0.61
CA LYS A 14 -39.87 34.72 0.16
C LYS A 14 -39.75 35.02 -1.34
N ASN A 15 -38.63 35.63 -1.78
CA ASN A 15 -38.45 35.93 -3.20
C ASN A 15 -38.36 34.60 -3.99
N SER A 16 -38.56 34.64 -5.31
CA SER A 16 -38.46 33.43 -6.15
C SER A 16 -37.12 32.71 -5.91
N MET A 17 -36.02 33.46 -5.92
CA MET A 17 -34.67 32.97 -5.60
C MET A 17 -34.56 32.26 -4.23
N ASP A 18 -35.27 32.75 -3.21
CA ASP A 18 -35.25 32.16 -1.86
C ASP A 18 -36.01 30.82 -1.84
N GLN A 19 -37.13 30.74 -2.58
CA GLN A 19 -37.94 29.53 -2.72
C GLN A 19 -37.24 28.48 -3.58
N GLU A 20 -36.60 28.89 -4.68
CA GLU A 20 -35.75 28.05 -5.54
C GLU A 20 -34.56 27.48 -4.77
N ARG A 21 -33.89 28.32 -3.95
CA ARG A 21 -32.81 27.86 -3.05
C ARG A 21 -33.30 26.85 -2.03
N GLU A 22 -34.41 27.13 -1.34
CA GLU A 22 -34.99 26.21 -0.35
C GLU A 22 -35.44 24.88 -0.99
N HIS A 23 -35.94 24.93 -2.23
CA HIS A 23 -36.29 23.74 -3.02
C HIS A 23 -35.05 22.92 -3.40
N PHE A 24 -33.98 23.56 -3.87
CA PHE A 24 -32.68 22.93 -4.15
C PHE A 24 -32.09 22.28 -2.89
N GLU A 25 -32.00 23.00 -1.77
CA GLU A 25 -31.47 22.48 -0.50
C GLU A 25 -32.30 21.28 0.01
N LYS A 26 -33.62 21.28 -0.22
CA LYS A 26 -34.52 20.16 0.10
C LYS A 26 -34.30 18.94 -0.81
N ILE A 27 -34.08 19.13 -2.12
CA ILE A 27 -33.75 18.03 -3.06
C ILE A 27 -32.38 17.43 -2.75
N GLN A 28 -31.39 18.27 -2.43
CA GLN A 28 -30.06 17.83 -2.05
C GLN A 28 -30.09 17.06 -0.73
N ALA A 29 -30.74 17.57 0.31
CA ALA A 29 -30.93 16.85 1.57
C ALA A 29 -31.61 15.49 1.37
N ALA A 30 -32.66 15.42 0.53
CA ALA A 30 -33.35 14.18 0.21
C ALA A 30 -32.50 13.19 -0.60
N SER A 31 -31.60 13.68 -1.47
CA SER A 31 -30.68 12.82 -2.24
C SER A 31 -29.54 12.31 -1.35
N ILE A 32 -28.89 13.19 -0.59
CA ILE A 32 -27.78 12.87 0.31
C ILE A 32 -28.23 11.88 1.41
N SER A 33 -29.40 12.09 2.02
CA SER A 33 -29.93 11.16 3.04
C SER A 33 -30.31 9.79 2.47
N LYS A 34 -30.65 9.70 1.17
CA LYS A 34 -30.89 8.41 0.49
C LYS A 34 -29.60 7.71 0.07
N ALA A 35 -28.53 8.46 -0.23
CA ALA A 35 -27.20 7.90 -0.46
C ALA A 35 -26.55 7.40 0.84
N ILE A 36 -26.50 8.26 1.86
CA ILE A 36 -25.88 8.04 3.17
C ILE A 36 -26.93 7.54 4.18
N ASN A 37 -27.56 6.41 3.84
CA ASN A 37 -28.59 5.77 4.66
C ASN A 37 -28.00 4.72 5.63
N THR A 38 -28.81 4.23 6.57
CA THR A 38 -28.41 3.28 7.63
C THR A 38 -28.32 1.80 7.19
N LEU A 39 -28.74 1.46 5.97
CA LEU A 39 -28.81 0.08 5.48
C LEU A 39 -27.46 -0.37 4.92
N GLU A 40 -27.01 -1.59 5.23
CA GLU A 40 -25.72 -2.15 4.75
C GLU A 40 -25.85 -2.67 3.29
N ASN A 41 -26.11 -1.74 2.37
CA ASN A 41 -26.22 -1.93 0.92
C ASN A 41 -25.36 -0.92 0.14
N PRO A 42 -24.93 -1.21 -1.10
CA PRO A 42 -24.15 -0.26 -1.90
C PRO A 42 -24.88 1.08 -2.09
N VAL A 43 -24.11 2.16 -2.19
CA VAL A 43 -24.65 3.51 -2.41
C VAL A 43 -25.30 3.57 -3.79
N LYS A 44 -26.56 4.01 -3.88
CA LYS A 44 -27.28 4.12 -5.15
C LYS A 44 -26.69 5.28 -5.98
N GLU A 45 -26.13 4.96 -7.14
CA GLU A 45 -25.45 5.92 -8.03
C GLU A 45 -26.31 7.16 -8.34
N LYS A 46 -27.60 7.00 -8.65
CA LYS A 46 -28.54 8.12 -8.87
C LYS A 46 -28.53 9.17 -7.76
N HIS A 47 -28.29 8.77 -6.50
CA HIS A 47 -28.24 9.70 -5.36
C HIS A 47 -26.85 10.31 -5.14
N ALA A 48 -25.77 9.58 -5.42
CA ALA A 48 -24.41 10.14 -5.42
C ALA A 48 -24.22 11.14 -6.58
N ARG A 49 -24.68 10.78 -7.78
CA ARG A 49 -24.70 11.60 -9.00
C ARG A 49 -25.46 12.91 -8.78
N ASN A 50 -26.63 12.87 -8.11
CA ASN A 50 -27.37 14.07 -7.71
C ASN A 50 -26.58 14.99 -6.75
N ALA A 51 -25.83 14.42 -5.79
CA ALA A 51 -25.01 15.19 -4.85
C ALA A 51 -23.82 15.86 -5.56
N ILE A 52 -23.17 15.15 -6.48
CA ILE A 52 -22.11 15.67 -7.36
C ILE A 52 -22.64 16.84 -8.20
N ILE A 53 -23.75 16.66 -8.92
CA ILE A 53 -24.42 17.69 -9.73
C ILE A 53 -24.78 18.92 -8.87
N GLY A 54 -25.21 18.71 -7.62
CA GLY A 54 -25.47 19.80 -6.68
C GLY A 54 -24.28 20.72 -6.45
N THR A 55 -23.05 20.19 -6.44
CA THR A 55 -21.85 21.01 -6.26
C THR A 55 -21.54 21.90 -7.46
N PHE A 56 -21.97 21.53 -8.68
CA PHE A 56 -21.86 22.39 -9.87
C PHE A 56 -22.94 23.48 -9.87
N GLN A 57 -24.14 23.17 -9.37
CA GLN A 57 -25.23 24.14 -9.24
C GLN A 57 -24.91 25.23 -8.19
N GLU A 58 -24.34 24.86 -7.03
CA GLU A 58 -23.90 25.83 -6.00
C GLU A 58 -22.46 26.36 -6.22
N LYS A 59 -21.68 25.76 -7.15
CA LYS A 59 -20.23 25.99 -7.35
C LYS A 59 -19.39 25.80 -6.06
N SER A 60 -19.87 24.96 -5.14
CA SER A 60 -19.37 24.79 -3.78
C SER A 60 -19.80 23.42 -3.21
N ALA A 61 -19.14 22.96 -2.15
CA ALA A 61 -19.56 21.80 -1.38
C ALA A 61 -20.52 22.14 -0.21
N GLU A 62 -20.97 23.39 -0.08
CA GLU A 62 -21.59 23.85 1.16
C GLU A 62 -22.90 23.15 1.53
N THR A 63 -23.86 23.07 0.60
CA THR A 63 -25.13 22.36 0.84
C THR A 63 -24.88 20.88 1.15
N PHE A 64 -23.87 20.25 0.53
CA PHE A 64 -23.46 18.88 0.85
C PHE A 64 -23.03 18.75 2.32
N TRP A 65 -22.06 19.57 2.76
CA TRP A 65 -21.58 19.55 4.14
C TRP A 65 -22.68 19.93 5.15
N ARG A 66 -23.54 20.91 4.83
CA ARG A 66 -24.67 21.35 5.66
C ARG A 66 -25.76 20.27 5.83
N CYS A 67 -25.84 19.32 4.89
CA CYS A 67 -26.67 18.12 5.03
C CYS A 67 -25.95 17.03 5.84
N VAL A 68 -24.68 16.77 5.53
CA VAL A 68 -23.83 15.76 6.19
C VAL A 68 -23.71 16.00 7.70
N THR A 69 -23.55 17.24 8.15
CA THR A 69 -23.45 17.58 9.59
C THR A 69 -24.74 17.36 10.37
N LYS A 70 -25.84 16.94 9.72
CA LYS A 70 -27.11 16.56 10.35
C LYS A 70 -27.33 15.04 10.37
N LEU A 71 -26.39 14.26 9.85
CA LEU A 71 -26.46 12.80 9.83
C LEU A 71 -25.76 12.21 11.08
N PRO A 72 -26.18 11.03 11.58
CA PRO A 72 -25.62 10.39 12.76
C PRO A 72 -24.26 9.71 12.48
N LEU A 73 -23.26 10.48 12.02
CA LEU A 73 -21.93 10.00 11.65
C LEU A 73 -21.15 9.36 12.82
N GLN A 74 -21.45 9.76 14.05
CA GLN A 74 -20.80 9.26 15.27
C GLN A 74 -21.50 8.05 15.88
N GLU A 75 -22.78 7.82 15.54
CA GLU A 75 -23.62 6.77 16.14
C GLU A 75 -23.73 5.54 15.22
N ASN A 76 -23.73 5.74 13.89
CA ASN A 76 -23.99 4.67 12.93
C ASN A 76 -22.81 4.44 11.97
N ARG A 77 -22.15 3.28 12.13
CA ARG A 77 -20.99 2.85 11.33
C ARG A 77 -21.24 2.81 9.81
N ILE A 78 -22.45 2.45 9.39
CA ILE A 78 -22.82 2.35 7.96
C ILE A 78 -23.04 3.74 7.36
N VAL A 79 -23.66 4.66 8.11
CA VAL A 79 -23.77 6.08 7.74
C VAL A 79 -22.37 6.70 7.64
N ALA A 80 -21.49 6.47 8.61
CA ALA A 80 -20.10 6.95 8.57
C ALA A 80 -19.31 6.41 7.36
N TRP A 81 -19.42 5.11 7.09
CA TRP A 81 -18.78 4.45 5.95
C TRP A 81 -19.27 4.98 4.60
N LYS A 82 -20.59 5.10 4.44
CA LYS A 82 -21.21 5.66 3.23
C LYS A 82 -20.92 7.15 3.07
N PHE A 83 -20.79 7.90 4.16
CA PHE A 83 -20.36 9.29 4.12
C PHE A 83 -18.95 9.40 3.54
N CYS A 84 -18.00 8.59 4.02
CA CYS A 84 -16.64 8.59 3.48
C CYS A 84 -16.63 8.25 1.98
N HIS A 85 -17.44 7.28 1.54
CA HIS A 85 -17.60 6.94 0.11
C HIS A 85 -18.20 8.09 -0.71
N VAL A 86 -19.35 8.65 -0.31
CA VAL A 86 -19.99 9.74 -1.06
C VAL A 86 -19.11 10.98 -1.07
N LEU A 87 -18.43 11.30 0.03
CA LEU A 87 -17.44 12.37 0.07
C LEU A 87 -16.28 12.10 -0.88
N HIS A 88 -15.74 10.88 -0.96
CA HIS A 88 -14.67 10.56 -1.91
C HIS A 88 -15.09 10.87 -3.35
N LYS A 89 -16.29 10.41 -3.76
CA LYS A 89 -16.85 10.71 -5.09
C LYS A 89 -17.10 12.21 -5.30
N VAL A 90 -17.60 12.92 -4.28
CA VAL A 90 -17.80 14.38 -4.34
C VAL A 90 -16.48 15.16 -4.46
N LEU A 91 -15.42 14.77 -3.74
CA LEU A 91 -14.08 15.35 -3.88
C LEU A 91 -13.44 15.03 -5.23
N ARG A 92 -13.83 13.92 -5.86
CA ARG A 92 -13.27 13.44 -7.13
C ARG A 92 -13.94 14.04 -8.37
N GLU A 93 -15.27 14.06 -8.37
CA GLU A 93 -16.11 14.34 -9.55
C GLU A 93 -16.94 15.62 -9.40
N GLY A 94 -16.91 16.28 -8.24
CA GLY A 94 -17.59 17.56 -8.00
C GLY A 94 -16.89 18.78 -8.62
N HIS A 95 -17.55 19.93 -8.52
CA HIS A 95 -17.02 21.22 -8.99
C HIS A 95 -15.65 21.54 -8.33
N PRO A 96 -14.62 22.08 -9.03
CA PRO A 96 -13.26 22.21 -8.48
C PRO A 96 -13.15 22.88 -7.09
N ASN A 97 -13.98 23.91 -6.82
CA ASN A 97 -14.07 24.56 -5.50
C ASN A 97 -14.45 23.62 -4.34
N VAL A 98 -14.96 22.41 -4.61
CA VAL A 98 -15.26 21.39 -3.59
C VAL A 98 -14.01 21.01 -2.80
N LEU A 99 -12.85 20.90 -3.45
CA LEU A 99 -11.57 20.58 -2.80
C LEU A 99 -11.16 21.67 -1.79
N ALA A 100 -11.28 22.95 -2.19
CA ALA A 100 -10.96 24.09 -1.33
C ALA A 100 -12.01 24.30 -0.22
N SER A 101 -13.30 24.26 -0.56
CA SER A 101 -14.42 24.46 0.39
C SER A 101 -14.63 23.30 1.38
N SER A 102 -13.94 22.17 1.18
CA SER A 102 -13.90 21.03 2.12
C SER A 102 -12.74 21.09 3.11
N GLN A 103 -11.71 21.93 2.89
CA GLN A 103 -10.57 22.07 3.81
C GLN A 103 -11.00 22.44 5.24
N ARG A 104 -12.05 23.28 5.37
CA ARG A 104 -12.65 23.68 6.66
C ARG A 104 -13.24 22.52 7.47
N HIS A 105 -13.43 21.34 6.88
CA HIS A 105 -14.01 20.15 7.52
C HIS A 105 -12.98 19.06 7.84
N LYS A 106 -11.67 19.30 7.65
CA LYS A 106 -10.62 18.32 7.99
C LYS A 106 -10.67 17.89 9.46
N THR A 107 -10.97 18.79 10.40
CA THR A 107 -11.10 18.44 11.83
C THR A 107 -12.19 17.41 12.07
N LEU A 108 -13.35 17.54 11.39
CA LEU A 108 -14.45 16.57 11.48
C LEU A 108 -14.02 15.19 10.98
N LEU A 109 -13.24 15.11 9.90
CA LEU A 109 -12.68 13.84 9.40
C LEU A 109 -11.65 13.24 10.36
N GLN A 110 -10.77 14.07 10.95
CA GLN A 110 -9.79 13.62 11.94
C GLN A 110 -10.46 13.05 13.19
N ASP A 111 -11.48 13.73 13.72
CA ASP A 111 -12.17 13.31 14.93
C ASP A 111 -13.11 12.11 14.69
N LEU A 112 -13.71 12.02 13.50
CA LEU A 112 -14.44 10.82 13.06
C LEU A 112 -13.50 9.60 12.96
N GLY A 113 -12.32 9.77 12.38
CA GLY A 113 -11.30 8.71 12.29
C GLY A 113 -10.79 8.25 13.66
N LYS A 114 -10.56 9.19 14.60
CA LYS A 114 -10.20 8.87 16.00
C LYS A 114 -11.32 8.12 16.72
N LEU A 115 -12.57 8.54 16.56
CA LEU A 115 -13.72 7.91 17.23
C LEU A 115 -13.84 6.43 16.82
N TRP A 116 -13.85 6.16 15.52
CA TRP A 116 -14.13 4.82 15.00
C TRP A 116 -12.96 3.83 15.19
N VAL A 117 -11.72 4.27 15.44
CA VAL A 117 -10.57 3.37 15.69
C VAL A 117 -10.62 2.67 17.05
N HIS A 118 -11.28 3.28 18.04
CA HIS A 118 -11.35 2.73 19.40
C HIS A 118 -12.44 1.65 19.54
N LEU A 119 -13.35 1.55 18.57
CA LEU A 119 -14.42 0.56 18.55
C LEU A 119 -13.91 -0.71 17.84
N LYS A 120 -13.95 -1.86 18.52
CA LYS A 120 -13.52 -3.19 18.01
C LYS A 120 -14.46 -3.77 16.94
N ASP A 121 -15.18 -2.91 16.24
CA ASP A 121 -16.22 -3.24 15.29
C ASP A 121 -15.60 -3.37 13.89
N GLY A 122 -16.06 -4.31 13.05
CA GLY A 122 -15.42 -4.61 11.77
C GLY A 122 -15.30 -3.42 10.81
N TYR A 123 -16.21 -2.45 10.91
CA TYR A 123 -16.17 -1.19 10.16
C TYR A 123 -15.27 -0.11 10.78
N GLY A 124 -14.94 -0.18 12.08
CA GLY A 124 -14.20 0.87 12.78
C GLY A 124 -12.83 1.16 12.16
N LYS A 125 -12.05 0.10 11.93
CA LYS A 125 -10.78 0.17 11.20
C LYS A 125 -10.97 0.69 9.77
N LEU A 126 -12.01 0.24 9.06
CA LEU A 126 -12.27 0.68 7.68
C LEU A 126 -12.53 2.19 7.62
N ILE A 127 -13.40 2.70 8.49
CA ILE A 127 -13.74 4.13 8.58
C ILE A 127 -12.50 4.97 8.93
N GLN A 128 -11.67 4.51 9.88
CA GLN A 128 -10.42 5.20 10.23
C GLN A 128 -9.45 5.31 9.03
N GLN A 129 -9.19 4.20 8.33
CA GLN A 129 -8.34 4.20 7.13
C GLN A 129 -8.93 5.10 6.03
N TYR A 130 -10.26 5.13 5.86
CA TYR A 130 -10.90 5.97 4.84
C TYR A 130 -10.86 7.46 5.21
N CYS A 131 -11.06 7.81 6.49
CA CYS A 131 -10.90 9.19 6.96
C CYS A 131 -9.47 9.69 6.72
N GLN A 132 -8.46 8.85 6.96
CA GLN A 132 -7.06 9.14 6.69
C GLN A 132 -6.78 9.36 5.19
N LEU A 133 -7.25 8.46 4.31
CA LEU A 133 -7.16 8.63 2.86
C LEU A 133 -7.80 9.95 2.38
N LEU A 134 -8.97 10.31 2.90
CA LEU A 134 -9.66 11.55 2.55
C LEU A 134 -8.90 12.81 3.04
N LEU A 135 -8.23 12.72 4.19
CA LEU A 135 -7.35 13.78 4.69
C LEU A 135 -6.12 13.97 3.80
N VAL A 136 -5.49 12.87 3.35
CA VAL A 136 -4.33 12.93 2.44
C VAL A 136 -4.73 13.42 1.04
N LYS A 137 -5.90 13.03 0.49
CA LYS A 137 -6.45 13.65 -0.73
C LYS A 137 -6.62 15.17 -0.56
N LEU A 138 -7.18 15.62 0.56
CA LEU A 138 -7.33 17.06 0.84
C LEU A 138 -5.99 17.79 1.01
N ASP A 139 -4.97 17.17 1.63
CA ASP A 139 -3.63 17.77 1.75
C ASP A 139 -2.82 17.75 0.44
N PHE A 140 -3.03 16.75 -0.42
CA PHE A 140 -2.48 16.73 -1.77
C PHE A 140 -3.02 17.90 -2.60
N HIS A 141 -4.35 18.08 -2.69
CA HIS A 141 -4.94 19.19 -3.45
C HIS A 141 -4.75 20.57 -2.78
N ARG A 142 -4.50 20.63 -1.46
CA ARG A 142 -4.10 21.87 -0.77
C ARG A 142 -2.70 22.34 -1.18
N ARG A 143 -1.76 21.41 -1.36
CA ARG A 143 -0.37 21.68 -1.74
C ARG A 143 -0.22 21.86 -3.25
N ASN A 144 -0.99 21.11 -4.03
CA ASN A 144 -0.93 21.07 -5.49
C ASN A 144 -2.28 21.54 -6.10
N PRO A 145 -2.66 22.83 -5.97
CA PRO A 145 -3.99 23.33 -6.34
C PRO A 145 -4.31 23.27 -7.84
N GLY A 146 -3.31 23.02 -8.70
CA GLY A 146 -3.51 22.78 -10.13
C GLY A 146 -4.07 21.39 -10.47
N PHE A 147 -4.06 20.42 -9.54
CA PHE A 147 -4.57 19.07 -9.79
C PHE A 147 -6.10 19.01 -9.65
N PRO A 148 -6.85 18.61 -10.70
CA PRO A 148 -8.29 18.39 -10.61
C PRO A 148 -8.60 17.17 -9.74
N GLY A 149 -9.80 17.12 -9.15
CA GLY A 149 -10.19 16.08 -8.19
C GLY A 149 -10.15 14.65 -8.73
N ASN A 150 -10.30 14.48 -10.05
CA ASN A 150 -10.25 13.20 -10.76
C ASN A 150 -8.81 12.78 -11.17
N LEU A 151 -7.82 13.65 -10.92
CA LEU A 151 -6.39 13.48 -11.21
C LEU A 151 -6.01 13.31 -12.69
N VAL A 152 -6.94 13.57 -13.63
CA VAL A 152 -6.67 13.52 -15.08
C VAL A 152 -6.04 14.84 -15.52
N LEU A 153 -4.83 14.79 -16.08
CA LEU A 153 -4.07 15.94 -16.59
C LEU A 153 -3.48 15.65 -17.97
N SER A 154 -3.26 16.70 -18.77
CA SER A 154 -2.37 16.63 -19.93
C SER A 154 -0.90 16.67 -19.49
N GLU A 155 0.02 16.28 -20.39
CA GLU A 155 1.45 16.43 -20.13
C GLU A 155 1.87 17.91 -20.09
N GLU A 156 1.22 18.77 -20.87
CA GLU A 156 1.43 20.23 -20.82
C GLU A 156 1.02 20.81 -19.46
N ASP A 157 -0.14 20.41 -18.91
CA ASP A 157 -0.58 20.84 -17.59
C ASP A 157 0.34 20.31 -16.48
N LEU A 158 0.79 19.05 -16.57
CA LEU A 158 1.75 18.49 -15.62
C LEU A 158 3.09 19.26 -15.65
N ASN A 159 3.57 19.60 -16.84
CA ASN A 159 4.78 20.40 -17.02
C ASN A 159 4.63 21.83 -16.46
N ARG A 160 3.43 22.40 -16.60
CA ARG A 160 3.06 23.74 -16.09
C ARG A 160 2.91 23.77 -14.57
N ILE A 161 2.32 22.73 -13.96
CA ILE A 161 2.10 22.68 -12.50
C ILE A 161 3.42 22.51 -11.74
N GLY A 162 4.38 21.76 -12.30
CA GLY A 162 5.73 21.67 -11.71
C GLY A 162 6.64 22.87 -11.99
N ASP A 163 6.21 23.85 -12.79
CA ASP A 163 6.99 25.05 -13.19
C ASP A 163 8.39 24.76 -13.76
N ASN A 164 8.54 23.57 -14.37
CA ASN A 164 9.82 22.95 -14.73
C ASN A 164 10.89 22.82 -13.62
N ASP A 165 10.61 23.16 -12.36
CA ASP A 165 11.53 22.95 -11.24
C ASP A 165 11.51 21.48 -10.77
N VAL A 166 12.70 20.87 -10.79
CA VAL A 166 12.97 19.52 -10.31
C VAL A 166 12.56 19.32 -8.85
N ASN A 167 12.65 20.36 -8.01
CA ASN A 167 12.24 20.29 -6.60
C ASN A 167 10.72 20.11 -6.46
N ASN A 168 9.93 20.79 -7.31
CA ASN A 168 8.48 20.61 -7.33
C ASN A 168 8.11 19.18 -7.74
N TYR A 169 8.73 18.64 -8.81
CA TYR A 169 8.51 17.24 -9.22
C TYR A 169 8.89 16.23 -8.13
N PHE A 170 10.01 16.45 -7.44
CA PHE A 170 10.44 15.61 -6.32
C PHE A 170 9.40 15.61 -5.20
N GLN A 171 8.94 16.78 -4.77
CA GLN A 171 7.94 16.91 -3.72
C GLN A 171 6.59 16.32 -4.15
N MET A 172 6.13 16.61 -5.37
CA MET A 172 4.91 16.02 -5.95
C MET A 172 4.97 14.49 -5.99
N CYS A 173 6.12 13.90 -6.35
CA CYS A 173 6.30 12.45 -6.38
C CYS A 173 6.16 11.82 -4.98
N VAL A 174 6.78 12.42 -3.95
CA VAL A 174 6.62 11.98 -2.56
C VAL A 174 5.15 12.04 -2.12
N GLU A 175 4.44 13.11 -2.46
CA GLU A 175 3.04 13.29 -2.07
C GLU A 175 2.07 12.36 -2.80
N MET A 176 2.34 12.03 -4.07
CA MET A 176 1.61 10.99 -4.80
C MET A 176 1.89 9.60 -4.18
N PHE A 177 3.12 9.31 -3.76
CA PHE A 177 3.42 8.07 -3.04
C PHE A 177 2.72 7.99 -1.68
N ASP A 178 2.61 9.09 -0.93
CA ASP A 178 1.85 9.12 0.33
C ASP A 178 0.38 8.78 0.09
N TYR A 179 -0.22 9.36 -0.95
CA TYR A 179 -1.59 9.09 -1.36
C TYR A 179 -1.79 7.62 -1.81
N ILE A 180 -0.88 7.07 -2.63
CA ILE A 180 -0.91 5.64 -3.01
C ILE A 180 -0.81 4.73 -1.79
N ASP A 181 0.08 5.01 -0.82
CA ASP A 181 0.22 4.18 0.39
C ASP A 181 -1.08 4.14 1.21
N GLU A 182 -1.82 5.26 1.34
CA GLU A 182 -3.11 5.29 2.04
C GLU A 182 -4.23 4.58 1.26
N ILE A 183 -4.22 4.64 -0.09
CA ILE A 183 -5.14 3.85 -0.94
C ILE A 183 -4.92 2.35 -0.68
N LEU A 184 -3.65 1.91 -0.68
CA LEU A 184 -3.29 0.51 -0.43
C LEU A 184 -3.57 0.09 1.02
N GLY A 185 -3.45 1.00 1.99
CA GLY A 185 -3.86 0.78 3.38
C GLY A 185 -5.35 0.50 3.54
N LEU A 186 -6.20 1.37 2.97
CA LEU A 186 -7.66 1.17 2.95
C LEU A 186 -8.04 -0.11 2.19
N GLN A 187 -7.41 -0.37 1.05
CA GLN A 187 -7.63 -1.57 0.24
C GLN A 187 -7.32 -2.86 1.00
N SER A 188 -6.16 -2.92 1.66
CA SER A 188 -5.76 -4.04 2.51
C SER A 188 -6.73 -4.25 3.66
N ALA A 189 -7.22 -3.16 4.27
CA ALA A 189 -8.23 -3.23 5.33
C ALA A 189 -9.58 -3.75 4.82
N ILE A 190 -10.05 -3.33 3.63
CA ILE A 190 -11.31 -3.79 3.03
C ILE A 190 -11.22 -5.29 2.71
N PHE A 191 -10.19 -5.75 2.01
CA PHE A 191 -10.02 -7.18 1.71
C PHE A 191 -9.86 -8.00 2.99
N GLY A 192 -9.11 -7.52 3.98
CA GLY A 192 -9.01 -8.16 5.31
C GLY A 192 -10.30 -8.13 6.15
N SER A 193 -11.37 -7.47 5.69
CA SER A 193 -12.70 -7.45 6.33
C SER A 193 -13.75 -8.30 5.61
N LEU A 194 -13.33 -9.01 4.56
CA LEU A 194 -14.15 -9.88 3.73
C LEU A 194 -13.66 -11.31 3.85
N ASP A 195 -14.57 -12.23 4.14
CA ASP A 195 -14.30 -13.66 4.00
C ASP A 195 -14.17 -13.99 2.50
N MET A 196 -13.10 -14.70 2.10
CA MET A 196 -12.58 -14.75 0.72
C MET A 196 -13.36 -15.68 -0.23
N SER A 197 -14.60 -16.02 0.10
CA SER A 197 -15.50 -16.72 -0.82
C SER A 197 -15.99 -15.78 -1.93
N ARG A 198 -15.96 -16.24 -3.19
CA ARG A 198 -16.44 -15.45 -4.35
C ARG A 198 -17.88 -14.94 -4.16
N SER A 199 -18.73 -15.75 -3.52
CA SER A 199 -20.12 -15.45 -3.18
C SER A 199 -20.30 -14.17 -2.37
N ASN A 200 -19.35 -13.84 -1.48
CA ASN A 200 -19.42 -12.66 -0.61
C ASN A 200 -19.53 -11.35 -1.44
N SER A 201 -18.82 -11.28 -2.57
CA SER A 201 -18.83 -10.13 -3.49
C SER A 201 -20.16 -9.88 -4.19
N MET A 202 -21.06 -10.87 -4.22
CA MET A 202 -22.41 -10.76 -4.78
C MET A 202 -23.46 -10.38 -3.73
N THR A 203 -23.11 -10.32 -2.44
CA THR A 203 -24.04 -9.93 -1.37
C THR A 203 -24.14 -8.41 -1.24
N SER A 204 -25.31 -7.89 -0.88
CA SER A 204 -25.51 -6.45 -0.62
C SER A 204 -24.53 -5.88 0.41
N HIS A 205 -24.22 -6.68 1.45
CA HIS A 205 -23.29 -6.32 2.52
C HIS A 205 -21.83 -6.27 2.02
N GLY A 206 -21.38 -7.29 1.28
CA GLY A 206 -20.06 -7.31 0.65
C GLY A 206 -19.88 -6.19 -0.37
N GLN A 207 -20.89 -5.92 -1.19
CA GLN A 207 -20.91 -4.78 -2.12
C GLN A 207 -20.85 -3.44 -1.40
N CYS A 208 -21.50 -3.29 -0.24
CA CYS A 208 -21.38 -2.10 0.59
C CYS A 208 -19.93 -1.86 1.08
N ARG A 209 -19.12 -2.90 1.27
CA ARG A 209 -17.69 -2.81 1.64
C ARG A 209 -16.77 -2.64 0.44
N LEU A 210 -17.10 -3.26 -0.70
CA LEU A 210 -16.32 -3.22 -1.92
C LEU A 210 -16.46 -1.89 -2.69
N ALA A 211 -17.65 -1.28 -2.72
CA ALA A 211 -17.91 -0.11 -3.57
C ALA A 211 -16.92 1.07 -3.37
N PRO A 212 -16.44 1.39 -2.15
CA PRO A 212 -15.35 2.35 -1.93
C PRO A 212 -14.04 2.11 -2.68
N LEU A 213 -13.76 0.89 -3.14
CA LEU A 213 -12.58 0.61 -3.96
C LEU A 213 -12.70 1.20 -5.37
N MET A 214 -13.91 1.52 -5.86
CA MET A 214 -14.11 2.15 -7.17
C MET A 214 -13.31 3.46 -7.34
N PRO A 215 -13.52 4.51 -6.52
CA PRO A 215 -12.71 5.73 -6.60
C PRO A 215 -11.24 5.47 -6.22
N CYS A 216 -10.94 4.45 -5.40
CA CYS A 216 -9.56 4.09 -5.07
C CYS A 216 -8.78 3.57 -6.29
N ILE A 217 -9.36 2.66 -7.09
CA ILE A 217 -8.76 2.14 -8.34
C ILE A 217 -8.60 3.27 -9.35
N LEU A 218 -9.63 4.13 -9.48
CA LEU A 218 -9.61 5.26 -10.40
C LEU A 218 -8.51 6.27 -10.06
N ASP A 219 -8.36 6.64 -8.78
CA ASP A 219 -7.32 7.57 -8.35
C ASP A 219 -5.94 6.92 -8.37
N SER A 220 -5.77 5.65 -7.96
CA SER A 220 -4.47 4.98 -8.00
C SER A 220 -3.96 4.73 -9.42
N ALA A 221 -4.85 4.57 -10.42
CA ALA A 221 -4.45 4.45 -11.82
C ALA A 221 -3.85 5.76 -12.36
N GLN A 222 -4.48 6.90 -12.04
CA GLN A 222 -3.95 8.22 -12.43
C GLN A 222 -2.68 8.56 -11.65
N LEU A 223 -2.64 8.34 -10.34
CA LEU A 223 -1.44 8.56 -9.51
C LEU A 223 -0.25 7.71 -9.99
N TYR A 224 -0.49 6.47 -10.43
CA TYR A 224 0.56 5.61 -11.01
C TYR A 224 1.14 6.17 -12.31
N ASP A 225 0.29 6.55 -13.26
CA ASP A 225 0.71 7.15 -14.54
C ASP A 225 1.48 8.46 -14.36
N LEU A 226 0.97 9.33 -13.47
CA LEU A 226 1.65 10.56 -13.06
C LEU A 226 3.01 10.27 -12.40
N CYS A 227 3.09 9.30 -11.48
CA CYS A 227 4.35 8.90 -10.86
C CYS A 227 5.37 8.40 -11.90
N VAL A 228 4.96 7.58 -12.88
CA VAL A 228 5.87 7.09 -13.93
C VAL A 228 6.43 8.26 -14.75
N LYS A 229 5.57 9.17 -15.22
CA LYS A 229 5.97 10.36 -16.00
C LYS A 229 6.91 11.28 -15.22
N ILE A 230 6.59 11.56 -13.95
CA ILE A 230 7.41 12.38 -13.05
C ILE A 230 8.78 11.71 -12.79
N LEU A 231 8.82 10.41 -12.50
CA LEU A 231 10.06 9.69 -12.23
C LEU A 231 11.01 9.69 -13.43
N PHE A 232 10.51 9.51 -14.65
CA PHE A 232 11.35 9.64 -15.85
C PHE A 232 11.86 11.08 -16.05
N LYS A 233 11.04 12.11 -15.82
CA LYS A 233 11.48 13.53 -15.89
C LYS A 233 12.53 13.87 -14.83
N MET A 234 12.42 13.31 -13.63
CA MET A 234 13.41 13.45 -12.56
C MET A 234 14.70 12.67 -12.88
N HIS A 235 14.62 11.47 -13.46
CA HIS A 235 15.79 10.70 -13.89
C HIS A 235 16.54 11.32 -15.07
N ALA A 236 15.88 12.14 -15.89
CA ALA A 236 16.53 12.95 -16.92
C ALA A 236 17.27 14.20 -16.38
N THR A 237 17.12 14.53 -15.09
CA THR A 237 17.65 15.77 -14.50
C THR A 237 18.47 15.58 -13.21
N LEU A 238 18.36 14.43 -12.53
CA LEU A 238 19.05 14.12 -11.27
C LEU A 238 19.91 12.85 -11.35
N PRO A 239 21.01 12.77 -10.58
CA PRO A 239 21.84 11.57 -10.51
C PRO A 239 21.04 10.37 -9.94
N PRO A 240 21.23 9.15 -10.47
CA PRO A 240 20.45 7.96 -10.08
C PRO A 240 20.42 7.66 -8.57
N ASP A 241 21.50 7.96 -7.85
CA ASP A 241 21.64 7.62 -6.43
C ASP A 241 20.67 8.41 -5.53
N LEU A 242 20.46 9.70 -5.84
CA LEU A 242 19.49 10.54 -5.13
C LEU A 242 18.05 10.00 -5.27
N LEU A 243 17.76 9.36 -6.41
CA LEU A 243 16.47 8.74 -6.71
C LEU A 243 16.38 7.25 -6.29
N SER A 244 17.39 6.71 -5.60
CA SER A 244 17.37 5.34 -5.07
C SER A 244 16.20 5.10 -4.11
N GLY A 245 15.86 6.07 -3.26
CA GLY A 245 14.70 6.01 -2.37
C GLY A 245 13.36 6.00 -3.11
N HIS A 246 13.23 6.86 -4.13
CA HIS A 246 12.04 6.96 -4.97
C HIS A 246 11.76 5.66 -5.74
N ARG A 247 12.78 5.11 -6.40
CA ARG A 247 12.69 3.82 -7.12
C ARG A 247 12.30 2.68 -6.19
N LYS A 248 12.83 2.64 -4.96
CA LYS A 248 12.46 1.62 -3.94
C LYS A 248 11.00 1.76 -3.47
N ARG A 249 10.50 2.98 -3.22
CA ARG A 249 9.10 3.21 -2.80
C ARG A 249 8.14 2.87 -3.94
N PHE A 250 8.41 3.33 -5.16
CA PHE A 250 7.65 2.97 -6.37
C PHE A 250 7.59 1.45 -6.57
N LEU A 251 8.73 0.73 -6.51
CA LEU A 251 8.78 -0.72 -6.69
C LEU A 251 7.91 -1.47 -5.66
N ARG A 252 7.94 -1.03 -4.39
CA ARG A 252 7.07 -1.59 -3.34
C ARG A 252 5.59 -1.38 -3.69
N GLN A 253 5.23 -0.15 -4.06
CA GLN A 253 3.85 0.21 -4.39
C GLN A 253 3.34 -0.52 -5.64
N PHE A 254 4.13 -0.57 -6.72
CA PHE A 254 3.82 -1.28 -7.96
C PHE A 254 3.44 -2.76 -7.70
N ASN A 255 4.23 -3.47 -6.88
CA ASN A 255 3.97 -4.87 -6.58
C ASN A 255 2.62 -5.09 -5.85
N ILE A 256 2.30 -4.22 -4.87
CA ILE A 256 1.04 -4.29 -4.12
C ILE A 256 -0.13 -3.81 -5.00
N LEU A 257 0.07 -2.78 -5.83
CA LEU A 257 -0.93 -2.24 -6.75
C LEU A 257 -1.31 -3.24 -7.84
N ARG A 258 -0.33 -3.99 -8.38
CA ARG A 258 -0.57 -5.13 -9.29
C ARG A 258 -1.39 -6.22 -8.60
N GLN A 259 -1.09 -6.57 -7.35
CA GLN A 259 -1.90 -7.52 -6.58
C GLN A 259 -3.32 -7.00 -6.31
N PHE A 260 -3.50 -5.71 -6.02
CA PHE A 260 -4.81 -5.10 -5.85
C PHE A 260 -5.65 -5.15 -7.13
N TYR A 261 -5.09 -4.79 -8.29
CA TYR A 261 -5.82 -4.80 -9.56
C TYR A 261 -6.17 -6.23 -10.00
N LEU A 262 -5.25 -7.20 -9.82
CA LEU A 262 -5.53 -8.62 -10.06
C LEU A 262 -6.56 -9.20 -9.09
N GLY A 263 -6.51 -8.82 -7.80
CA GLY A 263 -7.52 -9.22 -6.81
C GLY A 263 -8.90 -8.66 -7.16
N SER A 264 -8.95 -7.40 -7.60
CA SER A 264 -10.21 -6.70 -7.93
C SER A 264 -10.81 -7.16 -9.25
N SER A 265 -10.01 -7.39 -10.30
CA SER A 265 -10.52 -7.85 -11.61
C SER A 265 -11.11 -9.26 -11.57
N ASN A 266 -10.75 -10.06 -10.56
CA ASN A 266 -11.36 -11.36 -10.27
C ASN A 266 -12.74 -11.27 -9.57
N LEU A 267 -13.10 -10.13 -8.98
CA LEU A 267 -14.39 -9.95 -8.30
C LEU A 267 -15.49 -9.56 -9.30
N GLN A 268 -16.56 -10.35 -9.35
CA GLN A 268 -17.67 -10.16 -10.30
C GLN A 268 -18.31 -8.77 -10.19
N TYR A 269 -18.40 -8.22 -8.97
CA TYR A 269 -18.94 -6.88 -8.72
C TYR A 269 -18.24 -5.75 -9.49
N PHE A 270 -16.93 -5.86 -9.75
CA PHE A 270 -16.21 -4.82 -10.50
C PHE A 270 -16.29 -5.01 -12.01
N LYS A 271 -16.42 -6.26 -12.51
CA LYS A 271 -16.48 -6.56 -13.95
C LYS A 271 -17.66 -5.88 -14.67
N THR A 272 -18.75 -5.60 -13.96
CA THR A 272 -19.94 -4.91 -14.50
C THR A 272 -19.92 -3.39 -14.29
N LEU A 273 -18.88 -2.82 -13.65
CA LEU A 273 -18.84 -1.40 -13.27
C LEU A 273 -17.59 -0.67 -13.79
N ILE A 274 -16.44 -1.36 -13.93
CA ILE A 274 -15.16 -0.73 -14.28
C ILE A 274 -14.24 -1.70 -15.02
N GLN A 275 -13.66 -1.22 -16.11
CA GLN A 275 -12.51 -1.84 -16.75
C GLN A 275 -11.25 -1.48 -15.95
N ILE A 276 -10.79 -2.44 -15.14
CA ILE A 276 -9.57 -2.31 -14.32
C ILE A 276 -8.33 -2.52 -15.22
N PRO A 277 -7.34 -1.61 -15.19
CA PRO A 277 -6.15 -1.71 -16.03
C PRO A 277 -5.23 -2.86 -15.59
N LEU A 278 -4.60 -3.52 -16.57
CA LEU A 278 -3.65 -4.60 -16.34
C LEU A 278 -2.22 -4.07 -16.30
N LEU A 279 -1.71 -3.83 -15.08
CA LEU A 279 -0.32 -3.42 -14.86
C LEU A 279 0.67 -4.40 -15.50
N PRO A 280 1.78 -3.92 -16.09
CA PRO A 280 2.74 -4.78 -16.78
C PRO A 280 3.36 -5.84 -15.87
N GLU A 281 3.96 -6.88 -16.47
CA GLU A 281 4.61 -7.93 -15.69
C GLU A 281 5.87 -7.47 -14.95
N HIS A 282 6.50 -6.41 -15.44
CA HIS A 282 7.72 -5.83 -14.90
C HIS A 282 7.54 -4.30 -14.71
N PRO A 283 8.11 -3.71 -13.66
CA PRO A 283 8.08 -2.26 -13.45
C PRO A 283 8.94 -1.54 -14.51
N PRO A 284 8.58 -0.30 -14.93
CA PRO A 284 9.42 0.50 -15.82
C PRO A 284 10.84 0.74 -15.25
N ASN A 285 11.87 0.62 -16.08
CA ASN A 285 13.24 0.88 -15.69
C ASN A 285 13.61 2.34 -15.95
N PHE A 286 13.44 3.18 -14.91
CA PHE A 286 13.72 4.61 -14.96
C PHE A 286 15.18 5.01 -15.30
N LEU A 287 16.12 4.05 -15.41
CA LEU A 287 17.47 4.31 -15.92
C LEU A 287 17.56 4.29 -17.46
N VAL A 288 16.57 3.72 -18.15
CA VAL A 288 16.55 3.60 -19.62
C VAL A 288 15.49 4.56 -20.15
N GLN A 289 15.91 5.78 -20.51
CA GLN A 289 14.98 6.83 -20.95
C GLN A 289 14.17 6.45 -22.21
N ALA A 290 14.66 5.50 -23.02
CA ALA A 290 13.93 4.92 -24.15
C ALA A 290 12.70 4.07 -23.73
N GLU A 291 12.60 3.61 -22.48
CA GLU A 291 11.40 2.92 -21.99
C GLU A 291 10.21 3.86 -21.77
N LEU A 292 10.45 5.17 -21.59
CA LEU A 292 9.36 6.16 -21.57
C LEU A 292 8.61 6.19 -22.91
N SER A 293 9.33 6.10 -24.04
CA SER A 293 8.75 5.97 -25.38
C SER A 293 8.08 4.61 -25.65
N THR A 294 8.24 3.63 -24.76
CA THR A 294 7.56 2.32 -24.80
C THR A 294 6.41 2.24 -23.78
N TYR A 295 6.29 3.23 -22.89
CA TYR A 295 5.28 3.25 -21.83
C TYR A 295 3.90 3.64 -22.37
N VAL A 296 2.89 2.81 -22.07
CA VAL A 296 1.49 3.06 -22.42
C VAL A 296 0.71 3.47 -21.17
N THR A 297 0.13 4.68 -21.17
CA THR A 297 -0.76 5.19 -20.11
C THR A 297 -1.89 4.20 -19.83
N GLN A 298 -1.98 3.75 -18.58
CA GLN A 298 -2.94 2.74 -18.16
C GLN A 298 -4.15 3.35 -17.45
N ALA A 299 -5.09 3.88 -18.23
CA ALA A 299 -6.33 4.44 -17.70
C ALA A 299 -7.33 3.35 -17.27
N ALA A 300 -7.93 3.52 -16.09
CA ALA A 300 -9.11 2.77 -15.66
C ALA A 300 -10.38 3.46 -16.21
N ILE A 301 -11.28 2.69 -16.82
CA ILE A 301 -12.47 3.22 -17.50
C ILE A 301 -13.74 2.71 -16.80
N VAL A 302 -14.60 3.62 -16.34
CA VAL A 302 -15.93 3.29 -15.81
C VAL A 302 -16.83 2.89 -16.98
N LEU A 303 -17.50 1.74 -16.86
CA LEU A 303 -18.44 1.29 -17.89
C LEU A 303 -19.74 2.12 -17.82
N PRO A 304 -20.39 2.44 -18.96
CA PRO A 304 -21.71 3.06 -18.94
C PRO A 304 -22.73 2.20 -18.20
N ASP A 305 -23.66 2.83 -17.48
CA ASP A 305 -24.88 2.15 -17.03
C ASP A 305 -25.67 1.74 -18.29
N GLU A 306 -25.80 0.44 -18.60
CA GLU A 306 -26.89 -0.01 -19.48
C GLU A 306 -28.20 0.11 -18.70
N ASP A 307 -28.98 1.16 -19.01
CA ASP A 307 -30.33 1.32 -18.46
C ASP A 307 -31.16 0.07 -18.81
N PRO A 308 -31.68 -0.68 -17.81
CA PRO A 308 -32.60 -1.78 -18.09
C PRO A 308 -33.82 -1.22 -18.82
N PRO A 309 -34.30 -1.87 -19.90
CA PRO A 309 -35.46 -1.37 -20.64
C PRO A 309 -36.64 -1.19 -19.68
N GLU A 310 -37.27 -0.01 -19.73
CA GLU A 310 -38.36 0.34 -18.83
C GLU A 310 -39.57 -0.58 -19.05
N MET A 311 -39.62 -1.70 -18.32
CA MET A 311 -40.84 -2.45 -18.11
C MET A 311 -41.80 -1.56 -17.31
N ASN A 312 -42.60 -0.81 -18.07
CA ASN A 312 -43.73 -0.05 -17.55
C ASN A 312 -44.51 -0.93 -16.57
N SER A 313 -44.56 -0.49 -15.31
CA SER A 313 -45.37 -1.15 -14.30
C SER A 313 -46.83 -0.90 -14.66
N VAL A 314 -47.42 -1.83 -15.41
CA VAL A 314 -48.85 -1.83 -15.72
C VAL A 314 -49.59 -2.02 -14.41
N ILE A 315 -50.09 -0.91 -13.86
CA ILE A 315 -51.03 -0.93 -12.75
C ILE A 315 -52.35 -1.49 -13.31
N GLY A 316 -52.47 -2.81 -13.30
CA GLY A 316 -53.65 -3.54 -13.74
C GLY A 316 -54.80 -3.32 -12.77
N GLU A 317 -55.62 -2.31 -13.05
CA GLU A 317 -56.84 -1.99 -12.30
C GLU A 317 -57.92 -3.05 -12.60
N LEU A 318 -57.80 -4.23 -11.98
CA LEU A 318 -58.81 -5.28 -12.05
C LEU A 318 -59.89 -5.08 -10.99
N VAL A 319 -61.09 -4.76 -11.47
CA VAL A 319 -62.34 -4.94 -10.72
C VAL A 319 -62.64 -6.44 -10.62
N ASP A 320 -62.95 -6.92 -9.42
CA ASP A 320 -63.58 -8.23 -9.22
C ASP A 320 -64.85 -8.10 -8.36
N LEU A 321 -65.88 -8.88 -8.69
CA LEU A 321 -67.25 -8.78 -8.18
C LEU A 321 -67.56 -9.95 -7.22
N GLY A 322 -66.83 -9.99 -6.11
CA GLY A 322 -67.00 -11.01 -5.06
C GLY A 322 -68.31 -10.89 -4.28
N ILE A 323 -69.27 -11.76 -4.56
CA ILE A 323 -70.52 -11.90 -3.80
C ILE A 323 -70.26 -12.60 -2.46
N GLY A 324 -70.73 -12.03 -1.34
CA GLY A 324 -70.61 -12.64 -0.01
C GLY A 324 -71.66 -12.16 1.00
N ASN A 325 -72.53 -13.06 1.46
CA ASN A 325 -73.58 -12.78 2.45
C ASN A 325 -73.05 -12.80 3.90
N SER A 326 -73.55 -11.90 4.76
CA SER A 326 -74.19 -12.24 6.06
C SER A 326 -74.83 -10.96 6.68
N VAL A 327 -76.12 -10.95 7.08
CA VAL A 327 -76.66 -11.16 8.46
C VAL A 327 -76.29 -9.99 9.41
N THR A 328 -77.19 -9.28 10.12
CA THR A 328 -78.53 -9.60 10.70
C THR A 328 -79.45 -8.37 10.81
N SER A 329 -80.76 -8.59 11.09
CA SER A 329 -81.76 -7.67 11.74
C SER A 329 -82.07 -6.30 11.10
N SER A 330 -83.32 -5.81 10.99
CA SER A 330 -84.68 -6.34 11.26
C SER A 330 -85.73 -5.35 10.64
N GLU A 331 -87.07 -5.37 10.77
CA GLU A 331 -88.04 -6.17 11.55
C GLU A 331 -89.47 -6.12 10.93
N THR A 332 -90.25 -7.20 11.11
CA THR A 332 -91.67 -7.27 11.58
C THR A 332 -92.60 -6.04 11.50
N SER A 333 -93.88 -6.09 11.11
CA SER A 333 -94.75 -7.08 10.42
C SER A 333 -96.11 -6.44 10.05
N GLN A 334 -96.85 -7.01 9.10
CA GLN A 334 -98.30 -6.75 8.92
C GLN A 334 -99.15 -7.91 9.44
N ARG A 335 -100.25 -7.61 10.17
CA ARG A 335 -101.45 -8.46 10.18
C ARG A 335 -102.70 -7.70 10.68
N SER A 336 -103.86 -8.13 10.18
CA SER A 336 -105.20 -7.63 10.56
C SER A 336 -105.76 -8.34 11.80
N LEU A 337 -106.76 -7.73 12.44
CA LEU A 337 -107.42 -8.21 13.66
C LEU A 337 -108.94 -7.99 13.63
N SER A 338 -109.68 -9.01 14.06
CA SER A 338 -111.09 -9.02 14.51
C SER A 338 -111.33 -10.35 15.27
N PRO A 339 -112.42 -10.55 16.04
CA PRO A 339 -113.42 -9.59 16.57
C PRO A 339 -113.65 -9.74 18.11
N ASP A 340 -114.40 -8.80 18.73
CA ASP A 340 -115.11 -8.91 20.03
C ASP A 340 -115.78 -7.53 20.33
N LEU A 341 -116.85 -7.33 21.12
CA LEU A 341 -117.92 -8.19 21.66
C LEU A 341 -119.12 -7.28 22.10
N LEU A 342 -120.23 -7.86 22.58
CA LEU A 342 -121.20 -7.25 23.52
C LEU A 342 -122.18 -6.11 23.10
N THR A 343 -122.41 -5.77 21.83
CA THR A 343 -123.42 -4.73 21.46
C THR A 343 -124.56 -5.13 20.52
N GLN A 344 -124.78 -6.43 20.23
CA GLN A 344 -125.88 -6.84 19.34
C GLN A 344 -126.64 -8.12 19.74
N LYS A 345 -126.65 -8.51 21.02
CA LYS A 345 -127.40 -9.70 21.47
C LYS A 345 -128.93 -9.52 21.53
N ASP A 346 -129.45 -8.28 21.52
CA ASP A 346 -130.90 -8.01 21.47
C ASP A 346 -131.44 -7.90 20.03
N ASN A 347 -130.71 -7.27 19.11
CA ASN A 347 -131.14 -7.20 17.70
C ASN A 347 -131.19 -8.59 17.03
N MET A 348 -130.56 -9.62 17.60
CA MET A 348 -130.50 -10.96 17.03
C MET A 348 -131.87 -11.66 16.93
N ILE A 349 -132.91 -11.16 17.61
CA ILE A 349 -134.31 -11.61 17.45
C ILE A 349 -135.06 -10.80 16.37
N GLN A 350 -134.68 -9.54 16.15
CA GLN A 350 -135.32 -8.64 15.19
C GLN A 350 -134.69 -8.71 13.79
N HIS A 351 -133.39 -9.03 13.69
CA HIS A 351 -132.63 -9.16 12.45
C HIS A 351 -133.12 -10.35 11.59
N LEU A 352 -133.41 -11.50 12.22
CA LEU A 352 -133.88 -12.72 11.53
C LEU A 352 -135.21 -12.50 10.77
N HIS A 353 -136.07 -11.58 11.24
CA HIS A 353 -137.29 -11.18 10.53
C HIS A 353 -137.01 -10.23 9.34
N GLY A 354 -135.93 -9.44 9.41
CA GLY A 354 -135.44 -8.65 8.28
C GLY A 354 -134.79 -9.51 7.20
N GLU A 355 -133.95 -10.47 7.59
CA GLU A 355 -133.29 -11.40 6.67
C GLU A 355 -134.29 -12.27 5.90
N LEU A 356 -135.38 -12.73 6.52
CA LEU A 356 -136.43 -13.48 5.83
C LEU A 356 -137.11 -12.68 4.70
N ASN A 357 -137.27 -11.36 4.90
CA ASN A 357 -137.80 -10.45 3.87
C ASN A 357 -136.76 -10.12 2.78
N ALA A 358 -135.48 -9.99 3.16
CA ALA A 358 -134.38 -9.86 2.19
C ALA A 358 -134.27 -11.11 1.30
N HIS A 359 -134.38 -12.30 1.88
CA HIS A 359 -134.45 -13.56 1.13
C HIS A 359 -135.70 -13.65 0.26
N HIS A 360 -136.87 -13.15 0.68
CA HIS A 360 -138.05 -13.08 -0.18
C HIS A 360 -137.83 -12.19 -1.41
N SER A 361 -137.21 -11.00 -1.23
CA SER A 361 -136.86 -10.12 -2.35
C SER A 361 -135.86 -10.78 -3.30
N LEU A 362 -134.82 -11.44 -2.76
CA LEU A 362 -133.85 -12.19 -3.55
C LEU A 362 -134.46 -13.38 -4.28
N ILE A 363 -135.44 -14.09 -3.68
CA ILE A 363 -136.17 -15.19 -4.32
C ILE A 363 -137.06 -14.67 -5.46
N ILE A 364 -137.67 -13.48 -5.32
CA ILE A 364 -138.41 -12.84 -6.42
C ILE A 364 -137.44 -12.47 -7.55
N GLN A 365 -136.30 -11.86 -7.25
CA GLN A 365 -135.29 -11.48 -8.25
C GLN A 365 -134.66 -12.70 -8.93
N LEU A 366 -134.42 -13.79 -8.20
CA LEU A 366 -133.96 -15.06 -8.76
C LEU A 366 -135.04 -15.74 -9.62
N LYS A 367 -136.32 -15.72 -9.23
CA LYS A 367 -137.42 -16.20 -10.08
C LYS A 367 -137.57 -15.37 -11.35
N GLN A 368 -137.34 -14.05 -11.28
CA GLN A 368 -137.39 -13.16 -12.43
C GLN A 368 -136.22 -13.43 -13.39
N ASN A 369 -135.01 -13.66 -12.85
CA ASN A 369 -133.84 -14.09 -13.63
C ASN A 369 -134.00 -15.49 -14.23
N VAL A 370 -134.61 -16.44 -13.50
CA VAL A 370 -134.95 -17.76 -14.03
C VAL A 370 -135.98 -17.63 -15.16
N SER A 371 -137.01 -16.80 -14.99
CA SER A 371 -138.01 -16.57 -16.04
C SER A 371 -137.43 -15.91 -17.30
N THR A 372 -136.45 -15.00 -17.18
CA THR A 372 -135.73 -14.48 -18.36
C THR A 372 -134.81 -15.53 -18.99
N LEU A 373 -134.15 -16.39 -18.19
CA LEU A 373 -133.34 -17.50 -18.72
C LEU A 373 -134.18 -18.60 -19.35
N GLU A 374 -135.38 -18.89 -18.83
CA GLU A 374 -136.37 -19.79 -19.45
C GLU A 374 -136.91 -19.19 -20.75
N MET A 375 -137.09 -17.87 -20.83
CA MET A 375 -137.48 -17.17 -22.05
C MET A 375 -136.34 -17.11 -23.08
N GLU A 376 -135.09 -16.94 -22.67
CA GLU A 376 -133.92 -17.06 -23.55
C GLU A 376 -133.68 -18.51 -24.00
N LEU A 377 -133.91 -19.50 -23.13
CA LEU A 377 -133.84 -20.91 -23.48
C LEU A 377 -134.95 -21.30 -24.45
N ALA A 378 -136.21 -20.88 -24.21
CA ALA A 378 -137.31 -21.09 -25.14
C ALA A 378 -137.09 -20.37 -26.48
N LYS A 379 -136.48 -19.17 -26.46
CA LYS A 379 -136.04 -18.49 -27.68
C LYS A 379 -134.92 -19.28 -28.38
N LYS A 380 -133.97 -19.85 -27.65
CA LYS A 380 -132.88 -20.68 -28.21
C LYS A 380 -133.38 -22.03 -28.74
N ASP A 381 -134.37 -22.65 -28.12
CA ASP A 381 -135.05 -23.84 -28.67
C ASP A 381 -135.94 -23.47 -29.87
N SER A 382 -136.53 -22.27 -29.91
CA SER A 382 -137.21 -21.75 -31.12
C SER A 382 -136.22 -21.51 -32.26
N GLU A 383 -135.04 -20.93 -31.98
CA GLU A 383 -133.95 -20.78 -32.95
C GLU A 383 -133.39 -22.15 -33.37
N LEU A 384 -133.23 -23.11 -32.45
CA LEU A 384 -132.76 -24.47 -32.74
C LEU A 384 -133.78 -25.31 -33.52
N THR A 385 -135.09 -25.12 -33.28
CA THR A 385 -136.14 -25.78 -34.07
C THR A 385 -136.33 -25.13 -35.43
N GLN A 386 -136.13 -23.81 -35.56
CA GLN A 386 -136.04 -23.13 -36.84
C GLN A 386 -134.83 -23.60 -37.66
N GLU A 387 -133.64 -23.70 -37.05
CA GLU A 387 -132.45 -24.31 -37.67
C GLU A 387 -132.67 -25.79 -38.02
N ARG A 388 -133.38 -26.55 -37.18
CA ARG A 388 -133.74 -27.95 -37.52
C ARG A 388 -134.68 -28.03 -38.72
N LEU A 389 -135.67 -27.14 -38.83
CA LEU A 389 -136.57 -27.07 -39.99
C LEU A 389 -135.82 -26.63 -41.25
N ILE A 390 -134.95 -25.62 -41.18
CA ILE A 390 -134.08 -25.19 -42.28
C ILE A 390 -133.18 -26.34 -42.74
N ARG A 391 -132.59 -27.10 -41.81
CA ARG A 391 -131.79 -28.29 -42.09
C ARG A 391 -132.61 -29.42 -42.74
N ASP A 392 -133.83 -29.69 -42.30
CA ASP A 392 -134.67 -30.74 -42.89
C ASP A 392 -135.22 -30.35 -44.28
N ASP A 393 -135.51 -29.07 -44.50
CA ASP A 393 -135.89 -28.51 -45.81
C ASP A 393 -134.70 -28.55 -46.80
N LEU A 394 -133.49 -28.19 -46.34
CA LEU A 394 -132.23 -28.36 -47.07
C LEU A 394 -131.93 -29.84 -47.39
N LEU A 395 -132.19 -30.77 -46.46
CA LEU A 395 -132.01 -32.21 -46.70
C LEU A 395 -132.97 -32.73 -47.77
N HIS A 396 -134.22 -32.28 -47.79
CA HIS A 396 -135.15 -32.60 -48.89
C HIS A 396 -134.75 -31.94 -50.22
N GLN A 397 -134.27 -30.70 -50.20
CA GLN A 397 -133.77 -30.01 -51.40
C GLN A 397 -132.49 -30.64 -51.97
N THR A 398 -131.67 -31.31 -51.14
CA THR A 398 -130.44 -31.99 -51.56
C THR A 398 -130.70 -33.29 -52.34
N HIS A 399 -131.92 -33.83 -52.31
CA HIS A 399 -132.26 -35.08 -53.01
C HIS A 399 -132.86 -34.88 -54.42
N SER A 400 -132.57 -33.77 -55.11
CA SER A 400 -132.87 -33.60 -56.53
C SER A 400 -131.86 -32.71 -57.27
N MET A 401 -131.49 -33.15 -58.48
CA MET A 401 -130.52 -32.55 -59.41
C MET A 401 -129.05 -32.63 -58.96
N GLY A 402 -128.22 -33.34 -59.75
CA GLY A 402 -126.92 -33.83 -59.30
C GLY A 402 -125.69 -33.03 -59.77
N ASN A 403 -124.56 -33.27 -59.09
CA ASN A 403 -123.18 -33.02 -59.54
C ASN A 403 -122.20 -33.93 -58.77
N PHE A 404 -122.34 -35.25 -58.96
CA PHE A 404 -121.71 -36.26 -58.08
C PHE A 404 -120.18 -36.39 -58.27
N GLU A 405 -119.66 -36.21 -59.48
CA GLU A 405 -118.24 -36.49 -59.78
C GLU A 405 -117.23 -35.49 -59.22
N GLU A 406 -117.62 -34.24 -58.96
CA GLU A 406 -116.68 -33.23 -58.46
C GLU A 406 -116.49 -33.31 -56.94
N LEU A 407 -117.50 -33.79 -56.22
CA LEU A 407 -117.49 -33.92 -54.76
C LEU A 407 -116.67 -35.14 -54.31
N ASP A 408 -116.80 -36.27 -55.02
CA ASP A 408 -116.01 -37.49 -54.79
C ASP A 408 -114.49 -37.22 -54.89
N ARG A 409 -114.06 -36.46 -55.90
CA ARG A 409 -112.65 -36.05 -56.06
C ARG A 409 -112.15 -35.20 -54.89
N LYS A 410 -112.97 -34.29 -54.37
CA LYS A 410 -112.64 -33.45 -53.20
C LYS A 410 -112.57 -34.27 -51.91
N TYR A 411 -113.46 -35.26 -51.75
CA TYR A 411 -113.44 -36.16 -50.59
C TYR A 411 -112.19 -37.05 -50.58
N LYS A 412 -111.86 -37.69 -51.71
CA LYS A 412 -110.62 -38.48 -51.86
C LYS A 412 -109.36 -37.67 -51.60
N LEU A 413 -109.29 -36.42 -52.08
CA LEU A 413 -108.18 -35.50 -51.78
C LEU A 413 -108.08 -35.12 -50.29
N LEU A 414 -109.20 -35.09 -49.55
CA LEU A 414 -109.22 -34.82 -48.12
C LEU A 414 -108.81 -36.06 -47.31
N GLU A 415 -109.27 -37.24 -47.73
CA GLU A 415 -108.93 -38.52 -47.11
C GLU A 415 -107.45 -38.91 -47.35
N GLU A 416 -106.89 -38.62 -48.52
CA GLU A 416 -105.44 -38.67 -48.75
C GLU A 416 -104.67 -37.76 -47.79
N LYS A 417 -105.12 -36.51 -47.59
CA LYS A 417 -104.49 -35.56 -46.67
C LYS A 417 -104.55 -36.04 -45.22
N PHE A 418 -105.69 -36.60 -44.80
CA PHE A 418 -105.85 -37.17 -43.47
C PHE A 418 -104.94 -38.38 -43.25
N ASN A 419 -104.86 -39.30 -44.21
CA ASN A 419 -103.97 -40.46 -44.12
C ASN A 419 -102.49 -40.06 -44.13
N LYS A 420 -102.08 -39.08 -44.96
CA LYS A 420 -100.73 -38.50 -44.93
C LYS A 420 -100.41 -37.84 -43.58
N LEU A 421 -101.35 -37.11 -42.99
CA LEU A 421 -101.17 -36.50 -41.65
C LEU A 421 -101.07 -37.57 -40.54
N LYS A 422 -101.87 -38.63 -40.62
CA LYS A 422 -101.82 -39.79 -39.71
C LYS A 422 -100.49 -40.54 -39.82
N GLU A 423 -99.97 -40.71 -41.03
CA GLU A 423 -98.65 -41.32 -41.27
C GLU A 423 -97.52 -40.45 -40.67
N VAL A 424 -97.55 -39.14 -40.89
CA VAL A 424 -96.60 -38.18 -40.29
C VAL A 424 -96.66 -38.21 -38.76
N TYR A 425 -97.85 -38.20 -38.15
CA TYR A 425 -98.01 -38.31 -36.70
C TYR A 425 -97.49 -39.64 -36.14
N THR A 426 -97.66 -40.73 -36.89
CA THR A 426 -97.17 -42.07 -36.50
C THR A 426 -95.64 -42.10 -36.54
N LYS A 427 -95.02 -41.59 -37.61
CA LYS A 427 -93.56 -41.45 -37.73
C LYS A 427 -92.97 -40.56 -36.64
N LEU A 428 -93.56 -39.38 -36.38
CA LEU A 428 -93.11 -38.47 -35.34
C LEU A 428 -93.18 -39.10 -33.93
N ARG A 429 -94.20 -39.94 -33.68
CA ARG A 429 -94.33 -40.71 -32.43
C ARG A 429 -93.27 -41.81 -32.32
N GLU A 430 -92.94 -42.49 -33.41
CA GLU A 430 -91.88 -43.51 -33.47
C GLU A 430 -90.48 -42.91 -33.33
N GLU A 431 -90.23 -41.75 -33.96
CA GLU A 431 -89.04 -40.93 -33.75
C GLU A 431 -88.92 -40.49 -32.28
N HIS A 432 -89.99 -39.99 -31.67
CA HIS A 432 -89.97 -39.58 -30.26
C HIS A 432 -89.68 -40.75 -29.30
N ILE A 433 -90.26 -41.94 -29.55
CA ILE A 433 -89.94 -43.15 -28.78
C ILE A 433 -88.49 -43.58 -29.00
N THR A 434 -87.96 -43.43 -30.22
CA THR A 434 -86.57 -43.77 -30.56
C THR A 434 -85.58 -42.80 -29.91
N LEU A 435 -85.87 -41.50 -29.91
CA LEU A 435 -85.09 -40.46 -29.23
C LEU A 435 -85.11 -40.63 -27.70
N LEU A 436 -86.23 -41.04 -27.11
CA LEU A 436 -86.30 -41.39 -25.68
C LEU A 436 -85.41 -42.59 -25.32
N ARG A 437 -85.34 -43.62 -26.19
CA ARG A 437 -84.42 -44.76 -26.02
C ARG A 437 -82.96 -44.33 -26.17
N GLN A 438 -82.63 -43.60 -27.25
CA GLN A 438 -81.29 -43.06 -27.47
C GLN A 438 -80.84 -42.18 -26.31
N LYS A 439 -81.72 -41.31 -25.77
CA LYS A 439 -81.42 -40.55 -24.55
C LYS A 439 -81.15 -41.46 -23.37
N SER A 440 -81.99 -42.48 -23.12
CA SER A 440 -81.78 -43.44 -22.03
C SER A 440 -80.43 -44.18 -22.12
N ASP A 441 -79.97 -44.49 -23.33
CA ASP A 441 -78.69 -45.19 -23.54
C ASP A 441 -77.49 -44.23 -23.52
N VAL A 442 -77.64 -42.97 -23.98
CA VAL A 442 -76.65 -41.90 -23.79
C VAL A 442 -76.50 -41.55 -22.31
N ASP A 443 -77.59 -41.42 -21.54
CA ASP A 443 -77.55 -41.16 -20.10
C ASP A 443 -76.80 -42.29 -19.35
N LYS A 444 -76.99 -43.56 -19.75
CA LYS A 444 -76.19 -44.71 -19.23
C LYS A 444 -74.73 -44.67 -19.64
N GLN A 445 -74.41 -44.29 -20.88
CA GLN A 445 -73.03 -44.12 -21.32
C GLN A 445 -72.35 -42.99 -20.53
N LEU A 446 -73.05 -41.89 -20.27
CA LEU A 446 -72.59 -40.79 -19.42
C LEU A 446 -72.37 -41.21 -17.97
N SER A 447 -73.26 -42.02 -17.38
CA SER A 447 -73.02 -42.56 -16.03
C SER A 447 -71.83 -43.50 -15.98
N ASN A 448 -71.63 -44.34 -17.01
CA ASN A 448 -70.51 -45.28 -17.09
C ASN A 448 -69.18 -44.56 -17.35
N MET A 449 -69.15 -43.50 -18.17
CA MET A 449 -67.96 -42.67 -18.31
C MET A 449 -67.62 -41.96 -17.01
N ARG A 450 -68.61 -41.41 -16.29
CA ARG A 450 -68.38 -40.74 -14.99
C ARG A 450 -67.85 -41.69 -13.91
N THR A 451 -68.30 -42.95 -13.86
CA THR A 451 -67.74 -43.92 -12.89
C THR A 451 -66.33 -44.36 -13.28
N VAL A 452 -66.03 -44.52 -14.57
CA VAL A 452 -64.67 -44.79 -15.07
C VAL A 452 -63.73 -43.61 -14.79
N GLU A 453 -64.18 -42.39 -15.02
CA GLU A 453 -63.44 -41.15 -14.73
C GLU A 453 -63.17 -40.98 -13.23
N PHE A 454 -64.19 -41.18 -12.38
CA PHE A 454 -64.05 -41.16 -10.92
C PHE A 454 -63.06 -42.22 -10.40
N ASN A 455 -63.06 -43.43 -11.01
CA ASN A 455 -62.13 -44.50 -10.64
C ASN A 455 -60.69 -44.25 -11.14
N MET A 456 -60.50 -43.53 -12.26
CA MET A 456 -59.17 -43.17 -12.78
C MET A 456 -58.59 -41.91 -12.14
N ALA A 457 -59.40 -40.99 -11.61
CA ALA A 457 -58.94 -39.79 -10.93
C ALA A 457 -57.90 -40.04 -9.81
N PRO A 458 -58.10 -40.98 -8.84
CA PRO A 458 -57.10 -41.26 -7.81
C PRO A 458 -55.85 -41.99 -8.35
N GLN A 459 -55.89 -42.58 -9.55
CA GLN A 459 -54.69 -43.11 -10.21
C GLN A 459 -53.89 -41.99 -10.89
N ARG A 460 -54.57 -41.03 -11.55
CA ARG A 460 -53.94 -39.85 -12.12
C ARG A 460 -53.20 -39.03 -11.06
N ILE A 461 -53.85 -38.74 -9.94
CA ILE A 461 -53.24 -37.99 -8.82
C ILE A 461 -51.96 -38.69 -8.34
N LYS A 462 -51.97 -40.02 -8.16
CA LYS A 462 -50.77 -40.77 -7.76
C LYS A 462 -49.62 -40.70 -8.77
N PHE A 463 -49.92 -40.86 -10.07
CA PHE A 463 -48.88 -40.73 -11.10
C PHE A 463 -48.34 -39.29 -11.22
N GLU A 464 -49.16 -38.29 -10.90
CA GLU A 464 -48.76 -36.88 -10.88
C GLU A 464 -47.91 -36.56 -9.63
N GLU A 465 -48.25 -37.11 -8.46
CA GLU A 465 -47.42 -37.11 -7.24
C GLU A 465 -46.07 -37.82 -7.47
N GLU A 466 -46.07 -39.00 -8.11
CA GLU A 466 -44.85 -39.74 -8.47
C GLU A 466 -43.99 -38.99 -9.49
N LEU A 467 -44.60 -38.32 -10.48
CA LEU A 467 -43.89 -37.45 -11.44
C LEU A 467 -43.24 -36.25 -10.75
N ILE A 468 -43.94 -35.59 -9.80
CA ILE A 468 -43.39 -34.45 -9.05
C ILE A 468 -42.25 -34.92 -8.13
N ALA A 469 -42.38 -36.08 -7.48
CA ALA A 469 -41.33 -36.68 -6.65
C ALA A 469 -40.10 -37.07 -7.50
N LEU A 470 -40.30 -37.62 -8.70
CA LEU A 470 -39.22 -37.98 -9.60
C LEU A 470 -38.53 -36.74 -10.19
N GLN A 471 -39.29 -35.72 -10.62
CA GLN A 471 -38.75 -34.46 -11.12
C GLN A 471 -37.92 -33.73 -10.05
N THR A 472 -38.43 -33.61 -8.82
CA THR A 472 -37.66 -32.98 -7.72
C THR A 472 -36.41 -33.77 -7.35
N THR A 473 -36.42 -35.10 -7.48
CA THR A 473 -35.23 -35.95 -7.34
C THR A 473 -34.23 -35.71 -8.47
N VAL A 474 -34.69 -35.60 -9.72
CA VAL A 474 -33.84 -35.26 -10.89
C VAL A 474 -33.23 -33.87 -10.71
N ASP A 475 -34.02 -32.84 -10.40
CA ASP A 475 -33.55 -31.47 -10.17
C ASP A 475 -32.48 -31.40 -9.08
N SER A 476 -32.69 -32.13 -7.97
CA SER A 476 -31.71 -32.21 -6.87
C SER A 476 -30.42 -32.90 -7.30
N THR A 477 -30.52 -33.98 -8.08
CA THR A 477 -29.36 -34.74 -8.59
C THR A 477 -28.58 -33.91 -9.61
N THR A 478 -29.26 -33.18 -10.49
CA THR A 478 -28.64 -32.29 -11.47
C THR A 478 -27.87 -31.17 -10.78
N ARG A 479 -28.47 -30.47 -9.81
CA ARG A 479 -27.78 -29.43 -9.02
C ARG A 479 -26.53 -29.95 -8.32
N GLN A 480 -26.62 -31.13 -7.67
CA GLN A 480 -25.47 -31.76 -7.03
C GLN A 480 -24.37 -32.12 -8.05
N ASN A 481 -24.74 -32.54 -9.26
CA ASN A 481 -23.78 -32.83 -10.32
C ASN A 481 -23.12 -31.54 -10.86
N ASP A 482 -23.87 -30.45 -11.01
CA ASP A 482 -23.34 -29.14 -11.41
C ASP A 482 -22.37 -28.57 -10.34
N GLU A 483 -22.68 -28.74 -9.05
CA GLU A 483 -21.78 -28.40 -7.94
C GLU A 483 -20.48 -29.25 -7.97
N LEU A 484 -20.58 -30.54 -8.30
CA LEU A 484 -19.42 -31.43 -8.46
C LEU A 484 -18.58 -31.08 -9.69
N VAL A 485 -19.19 -30.64 -10.80
CA VAL A 485 -18.47 -30.12 -11.97
C VAL A 485 -17.74 -28.81 -11.61
N MET A 486 -18.43 -27.87 -10.98
CA MET A 486 -17.85 -26.57 -10.59
C MET A 486 -16.68 -26.73 -9.61
N THR A 487 -16.80 -27.61 -8.61
CA THR A 487 -15.70 -27.90 -7.66
C THR A 487 -14.54 -28.64 -8.33
N SER A 488 -14.80 -29.55 -9.27
CA SER A 488 -13.78 -30.21 -10.09
C SER A 488 -13.00 -29.20 -10.95
N GLU A 489 -13.67 -28.22 -11.57
CA GLU A 489 -13.00 -27.16 -12.33
C GLU A 489 -12.15 -26.24 -11.44
N ILE A 490 -12.64 -25.87 -10.26
CA ILE A 490 -11.88 -25.07 -9.28
C ILE A 490 -10.60 -25.82 -8.88
N LEU A 491 -10.70 -27.08 -8.43
CA LEU A 491 -9.55 -27.91 -8.06
C LEU A 491 -8.56 -28.09 -9.23
N LYS A 492 -9.06 -28.21 -10.46
CA LYS A 492 -8.23 -28.28 -11.67
C LYS A 492 -7.44 -26.98 -11.90
N THR A 493 -8.04 -25.81 -11.65
CA THR A 493 -7.32 -24.53 -11.71
C THR A 493 -6.30 -24.37 -10.59
N GLU A 494 -6.64 -24.74 -9.35
CA GLU A 494 -5.72 -24.69 -8.21
C GLU A 494 -4.50 -25.60 -8.41
N VAL A 495 -4.72 -26.83 -8.90
CA VAL A 495 -3.64 -27.76 -9.27
C VAL A 495 -2.74 -27.21 -10.38
N SER A 496 -3.30 -26.44 -11.33
CA SER A 496 -2.50 -25.76 -12.35
C SER A 496 -1.66 -24.62 -11.77
N GLU A 497 -2.23 -23.82 -10.87
CA GLU A 497 -1.53 -22.71 -10.20
C GLU A 497 -0.41 -23.22 -9.28
N VAL A 498 -0.65 -24.30 -8.53
CA VAL A 498 0.36 -24.95 -7.68
C VAL A 498 1.50 -25.54 -8.53
N LYS A 499 1.19 -26.13 -9.69
CA LYS A 499 2.23 -26.61 -10.62
C LYS A 499 3.09 -25.47 -11.18
N GLN A 500 2.50 -24.33 -11.53
CA GLN A 500 3.28 -23.18 -11.99
C GLN A 500 4.19 -22.65 -10.87
N LYS A 501 3.66 -22.46 -9.66
CA LYS A 501 4.44 -22.05 -8.48
C LYS A 501 5.60 -23.00 -8.17
N LEU A 502 5.42 -24.30 -8.37
CA LEU A 502 6.51 -25.28 -8.21
C LEU A 502 7.63 -25.07 -9.24
N ILE A 503 7.29 -24.87 -10.52
CA ILE A 503 8.26 -24.57 -11.60
C ILE A 503 9.02 -23.28 -11.29
N ASP A 504 8.32 -22.24 -10.84
CA ASP A 504 8.92 -20.95 -10.48
C ASP A 504 9.88 -21.10 -9.29
N VAL A 505 9.51 -21.86 -8.27
CA VAL A 505 10.37 -22.18 -7.11
C VAL A 505 11.59 -23.02 -7.51
N GLU A 506 11.45 -24.01 -8.40
CA GLU A 506 12.60 -24.77 -8.91
C GLU A 506 13.58 -23.90 -9.73
N ARG A 507 13.05 -22.95 -10.51
CA ARG A 507 13.87 -21.97 -11.23
C ARG A 507 14.61 -21.03 -10.28
N LEU A 508 13.91 -20.52 -9.26
CA LEU A 508 14.47 -19.60 -8.27
C LEU A 508 15.50 -20.31 -7.37
N LYS A 509 15.28 -21.60 -7.05
CA LYS A 509 16.27 -22.45 -6.41
C LYS A 509 17.57 -22.54 -7.22
N LYS A 510 17.49 -22.84 -8.53
CA LYS A 510 18.68 -22.95 -9.40
C LYS A 510 19.45 -21.63 -9.53
N ASP A 511 18.74 -20.50 -9.57
CA ASP A 511 19.34 -19.16 -9.55
C ASP A 511 20.09 -18.87 -8.23
N LEU A 512 19.53 -19.30 -7.09
CA LEU A 512 20.19 -19.19 -5.79
C LEU A 512 21.38 -20.15 -5.64
N GLU A 513 21.31 -21.37 -6.17
CA GLU A 513 22.42 -22.34 -6.19
C GLU A 513 23.59 -21.81 -7.05
N LEU A 514 23.30 -21.16 -8.19
CA LEU A 514 24.32 -20.50 -9.02
C LEU A 514 24.99 -19.34 -8.27
N ARG A 515 24.21 -18.39 -7.73
CA ARG A 515 24.73 -17.24 -6.97
C ARG A 515 25.52 -17.66 -5.73
N LEU A 516 25.16 -18.78 -5.09
CA LEU A 516 25.92 -19.33 -3.98
C LEU A 516 27.31 -19.79 -4.44
N SER A 517 27.39 -20.53 -5.56
CA SER A 517 28.66 -20.94 -6.16
C SER A 517 29.53 -19.73 -6.57
N GLU A 518 28.96 -18.71 -7.21
CA GLU A 518 29.66 -17.47 -7.58
C GLU A 518 30.20 -16.74 -6.33
N SER A 519 29.41 -16.69 -5.25
CA SER A 519 29.78 -16.08 -3.97
C SER A 519 30.90 -16.86 -3.25
N GLU A 520 30.87 -18.20 -3.32
CA GLU A 520 31.91 -19.05 -2.74
C GLU A 520 33.24 -18.95 -3.51
N GLU A 521 33.21 -18.88 -4.84
CA GLU A 521 34.39 -18.65 -5.68
C GLU A 521 34.99 -17.24 -5.47
N LEU A 522 34.14 -16.21 -5.36
CA LEU A 522 34.56 -14.85 -5.02
C LEU A 522 35.16 -14.77 -3.61
N ARG A 523 34.59 -15.50 -2.64
CA ARG A 523 35.13 -15.61 -1.27
C ARG A 523 36.47 -16.33 -1.24
N PHE A 524 36.63 -17.41 -2.00
CA PHE A 524 37.87 -18.17 -2.10
C PHE A 524 39.01 -17.33 -2.71
N SER A 525 38.75 -16.67 -3.84
CA SER A 525 39.73 -15.80 -4.52
C SER A 525 40.10 -14.57 -3.68
N THR A 526 39.12 -13.92 -3.03
CA THR A 526 39.39 -12.78 -2.12
C THR A 526 40.25 -13.19 -0.93
N ASN A 527 39.97 -14.35 -0.32
CA ASN A 527 40.78 -14.87 0.78
C ASN A 527 42.20 -15.25 0.32
N ALA A 528 42.35 -15.87 -0.86
CA ALA A 528 43.66 -16.24 -1.40
C ALA A 528 44.58 -15.02 -1.59
N ASN A 529 44.03 -13.91 -2.12
CA ASN A 529 44.75 -12.63 -2.23
C ASN A 529 45.17 -12.09 -0.86
N TRP A 530 44.31 -12.19 0.16
CA TRP A 530 44.62 -11.75 1.53
C TRP A 530 45.77 -12.53 2.16
N PHE A 531 45.78 -13.87 2.04
CA PHE A 531 46.89 -14.70 2.52
C PHE A 531 48.20 -14.39 1.79
N GLU A 532 48.14 -14.15 0.47
CA GLU A 532 49.31 -13.81 -0.36
C GLU A 532 49.89 -12.43 -0.02
N CYS A 533 49.06 -11.41 0.23
CA CYS A 533 49.52 -10.12 0.74
C CYS A 533 50.20 -10.27 2.11
N CYS A 534 49.63 -11.07 3.01
CA CYS A 534 50.19 -11.32 4.34
C CYS A 534 51.51 -12.09 4.30
N ARG A 535 51.65 -13.07 3.39
CA ARG A 535 52.90 -13.76 3.09
C ARG A 535 53.99 -12.76 2.66
N LYS A 536 53.70 -11.92 1.67
CA LYS A 536 54.62 -10.91 1.14
C LYS A 536 55.09 -9.89 2.18
N ILE A 537 54.24 -9.49 3.13
CA ILE A 537 54.62 -8.61 4.24
C ILE A 537 55.69 -9.27 5.13
N ILE A 538 55.53 -10.54 5.48
CA ILE A 538 56.50 -11.28 6.32
C ILE A 538 57.81 -11.51 5.55
N GLU A 539 57.74 -11.91 4.28
CA GLU A 539 58.91 -12.15 3.42
C GLU A 539 59.71 -10.86 3.23
N HIS A 540 59.07 -9.76 2.82
CA HIS A 540 59.71 -8.45 2.70
C HIS A 540 60.32 -7.99 4.04
N THR A 541 59.67 -8.25 5.17
CA THR A 541 60.22 -7.90 6.49
C THR A 541 61.50 -8.69 6.79
N CYS A 542 61.60 -9.96 6.38
CA CYS A 542 62.82 -10.76 6.52
C CYS A 542 63.97 -10.25 5.65
N ASP A 543 63.68 -9.83 4.42
CA ASP A 543 64.67 -9.27 3.48
C ASP A 543 65.21 -7.93 3.99
N MET A 544 64.32 -7.07 4.51
CA MET A 544 64.69 -5.76 5.09
C MET A 544 65.60 -5.84 6.33
N LEU A 545 65.79 -7.01 6.95
CA LEU A 545 66.72 -7.15 8.09
C LEU A 545 68.19 -7.03 7.69
N ASP A 546 68.50 -7.21 6.41
CA ASP A 546 69.85 -7.07 5.85
C ASP A 546 70.12 -5.67 5.28
N ASP A 547 69.12 -4.77 5.29
CA ASP A 547 69.30 -3.35 4.94
C ASP A 547 70.20 -2.65 5.98
N PRO A 548 71.30 -1.99 5.56
CA PRO A 548 72.12 -1.14 6.42
C PRO A 548 71.31 -0.14 7.27
N SER A 549 70.17 0.40 6.77
CA SER A 549 69.32 1.33 7.51
C SER A 549 68.86 0.78 8.86
N MET A 550 68.51 -0.51 8.89
CA MET A 550 68.03 -1.25 10.06
C MET A 550 69.13 -1.57 11.08
N SER A 551 70.40 -1.23 10.80
CA SER A 551 71.51 -1.38 11.75
C SER A 551 71.52 -0.29 12.83
N SER A 552 70.76 0.79 12.63
CA SER A 552 70.64 1.91 13.58
C SER A 552 69.54 1.72 14.65
N ALA A 553 68.59 0.81 14.39
CA ALA A 553 67.44 0.58 15.25
C ALA A 553 67.81 -0.22 16.51
N THR A 554 67.29 0.16 17.68
CA THR A 554 67.54 -0.51 18.97
C THR A 554 66.27 -0.57 19.81
N CYS A 555 66.08 -1.62 20.62
CA CYS A 555 64.93 -1.80 21.53
C CYS A 555 65.36 -2.49 22.83
N SER A 556 64.55 -2.38 23.88
CA SER A 556 64.66 -3.25 25.07
C SER A 556 64.35 -4.70 24.70
N PRO A 557 65.00 -5.72 25.30
CA PRO A 557 64.55 -7.12 25.20
C PRO A 557 63.08 -7.32 25.57
N GLU A 558 62.52 -6.48 26.46
CA GLU A 558 61.10 -6.48 26.84
C GLU A 558 60.17 -6.24 25.64
N CYS A 559 60.62 -5.49 24.61
CA CYS A 559 59.88 -5.28 23.37
C CYS A 559 59.50 -6.62 22.70
N VAL A 560 60.40 -7.61 22.77
CA VAL A 560 60.22 -8.93 22.16
C VAL A 560 59.17 -9.72 22.93
N SER A 561 59.26 -9.75 24.26
CA SER A 561 58.33 -10.49 25.12
C SER A 561 56.88 -9.97 25.02
N ILE A 562 56.69 -8.64 25.04
CA ILE A 562 55.36 -8.01 24.92
C ILE A 562 54.69 -8.31 23.57
N ILE A 563 55.47 -8.46 22.48
CA ILE A 563 54.90 -8.86 21.18
C ILE A 563 54.67 -10.37 21.11
N LYS A 564 55.51 -11.19 21.75
CA LYS A 564 55.32 -12.66 21.84
C LYS A 564 53.93 -13.02 22.38
N GLU A 565 53.53 -12.44 23.51
CA GLU A 565 52.22 -12.70 24.14
C GLU A 565 51.05 -12.38 23.20
N LYS A 566 51.12 -11.23 22.51
CA LYS A 566 50.09 -10.81 21.54
C LYS A 566 50.04 -11.73 20.33
N LEU A 567 51.20 -12.17 19.84
CA LEU A 567 51.33 -13.05 18.70
C LEU A 567 50.76 -14.45 19.00
N ILE A 568 51.04 -15.01 20.19
CA ILE A 568 50.45 -16.27 20.67
C ILE A 568 48.92 -16.18 20.80
N ASN A 569 48.40 -15.08 21.37
CA ASN A 569 46.96 -14.83 21.44
C ASN A 569 46.30 -14.84 20.05
N ILE A 570 46.94 -14.22 19.05
CA ILE A 570 46.45 -14.18 17.67
C ILE A 570 46.57 -15.53 16.95
N ILE A 571 47.63 -16.30 17.19
CA ILE A 571 47.73 -17.70 16.74
C ILE A 571 46.51 -18.50 17.23
N GLY A 572 46.11 -18.32 18.49
CA GLY A 572 44.92 -18.96 19.08
C GLY A 572 43.58 -18.57 18.44
N LYS A 573 43.51 -17.45 17.70
CA LYS A 573 42.34 -17.05 16.91
C LYS A 573 42.38 -17.56 15.46
N GLY A 574 43.54 -18.02 15.00
CA GLY A 574 43.70 -18.64 13.70
C GLY A 574 43.33 -17.75 12.50
N LYS A 575 42.45 -18.26 11.64
CA LYS A 575 42.19 -17.72 10.29
C LYS A 575 41.43 -16.38 10.28
N ASP A 576 40.94 -15.91 11.42
CA ASP A 576 40.10 -14.71 11.50
C ASP A 576 40.90 -13.41 11.74
N GLU A 577 42.17 -13.51 12.19
CA GLU A 577 43.06 -12.35 12.41
C GLU A 577 44.38 -12.45 11.61
N VAL A 578 44.35 -13.00 10.40
CA VAL A 578 45.52 -13.15 9.49
C VAL A 578 46.29 -11.83 9.27
N ALA A 579 45.57 -10.71 9.18
CA ALA A 579 46.15 -9.37 9.09
C ALA A 579 46.98 -9.00 10.33
N GLY A 580 46.43 -9.28 11.52
CA GLY A 580 47.09 -9.08 12.80
C GLY A 580 48.31 -9.99 12.94
N PHE A 581 48.17 -11.26 12.56
CA PHE A 581 49.26 -12.23 12.60
C PHE A 581 50.48 -11.74 11.80
N ALA A 582 50.31 -11.36 10.52
CA ALA A 582 51.40 -10.86 9.70
C ALA A 582 52.02 -9.56 10.26
N HIS A 583 51.21 -8.65 10.79
CA HIS A 583 51.67 -7.42 11.43
C HIS A 583 52.52 -7.69 12.68
N TYR A 584 52.04 -8.53 13.61
CA TYR A 584 52.77 -8.83 14.84
C TYR A 584 53.99 -9.73 14.61
N VAL A 585 53.96 -10.63 13.62
CA VAL A 585 55.17 -11.35 13.14
C VAL A 585 56.21 -10.36 12.62
N ALA A 586 55.82 -9.41 11.77
CA ALA A 586 56.74 -8.39 11.26
C ALA A 586 57.34 -7.54 12.41
N MET A 587 56.51 -7.07 13.35
CA MET A 587 56.99 -6.36 14.55
C MET A 587 57.96 -7.19 15.40
N TYR A 588 57.66 -8.48 15.61
CA TYR A 588 58.50 -9.38 16.40
C TYR A 588 59.88 -9.54 15.78
N ILE A 589 59.93 -9.74 14.46
CA ILE A 589 61.15 -9.89 13.68
C ILE A 589 61.97 -8.58 13.69
N VAL A 590 61.32 -7.43 13.52
CA VAL A 590 61.96 -6.10 13.57
C VAL A 590 62.52 -5.79 14.96
N PHE A 591 61.79 -6.08 16.04
CA PHE A 591 62.31 -5.90 17.40
C PHE A 591 63.43 -6.91 17.73
N GLY A 592 63.37 -8.13 17.22
CA GLY A 592 64.47 -9.09 17.32
C GLY A 592 65.76 -8.59 16.63
N LYS A 593 65.66 -8.01 15.43
CA LYS A 593 66.79 -7.30 14.77
C LYS A 593 67.28 -6.12 15.61
N ALA A 594 66.38 -5.27 16.11
CA ALA A 594 66.75 -4.12 16.94
C ALA A 594 67.45 -4.52 18.26
N VAL A 595 67.07 -5.66 18.86
CA VAL A 595 67.76 -6.25 20.02
C VAL A 595 69.06 -6.97 19.62
N SER A 596 69.19 -7.46 18.38
CA SER A 596 70.49 -7.95 17.88
C SER A 596 71.53 -6.83 17.76
N ASN A 597 71.10 -5.61 17.38
CA ASN A 597 71.97 -4.44 17.26
C ASN A 597 72.48 -3.91 18.62
N THR A 598 71.86 -4.27 19.75
CA THR A 598 72.36 -3.90 21.10
C THR A 598 73.34 -4.93 21.68
N LYS A 599 73.66 -6.02 20.97
CA LYS A 599 74.67 -6.99 21.39
C LYS A 599 76.08 -6.58 20.94
N SER A 600 76.98 -6.44 21.91
CA SER A 600 78.41 -6.20 21.67
C SER A 600 79.13 -7.37 20.99
N ASN A 601 78.62 -8.62 21.11
CA ASN A 601 79.15 -9.77 20.38
C ASN A 601 78.40 -9.96 19.05
N LEU A 602 79.06 -9.59 17.95
CA LEU A 602 78.56 -9.76 16.57
C LEU A 602 78.11 -11.20 16.25
N ASN A 603 78.74 -12.23 16.84
CA ASN A 603 78.36 -13.63 16.63
C ASN A 603 77.00 -13.95 17.27
N ASP A 604 76.69 -13.37 18.44
CA ASP A 604 75.42 -13.59 19.14
C ASP A 604 74.32 -12.62 18.69
N ALA A 605 74.69 -11.53 18.00
CA ALA A 605 73.80 -10.73 17.17
C ALA A 605 73.35 -11.51 15.93
N GLN A 606 74.29 -12.11 15.18
CA GLN A 606 73.98 -12.87 13.96
C GLN A 606 73.08 -14.08 14.25
N LYS A 607 73.37 -14.87 15.30
CA LYS A 607 72.51 -16.01 15.70
C LYS A 607 71.07 -15.59 16.01
N LEU A 608 70.90 -14.45 16.69
CA LEU A 608 69.59 -13.89 16.99
C LEU A 608 68.87 -13.47 15.69
N LEU A 609 69.57 -12.79 14.78
CA LEU A 609 69.06 -12.41 13.46
C LEU A 609 68.65 -13.63 12.61
N ASP A 610 69.47 -14.67 12.53
CA ASP A 610 69.17 -15.90 11.78
C ASP A 610 67.93 -16.61 12.31
N LYS A 611 67.71 -16.55 13.64
CA LYS A 611 66.54 -17.10 14.32
C LYS A 611 65.30 -16.20 14.16
N CYS A 612 65.45 -14.88 14.07
CA CYS A 612 64.37 -13.98 13.64
C CYS A 612 63.92 -14.28 12.20
N LYS A 613 64.85 -14.52 11.27
CA LYS A 613 64.51 -15.00 9.91
C LYS A 613 63.82 -16.37 9.92
N GLN A 614 64.10 -17.21 10.93
CA GLN A 614 63.39 -18.48 11.11
C GLN A 614 61.93 -18.27 11.56
N VAL A 615 61.64 -17.30 12.45
CA VAL A 615 60.26 -16.91 12.82
C VAL A 615 59.45 -16.59 11.57
N GLY A 616 60.00 -15.80 10.64
CA GLY A 616 59.32 -15.45 9.39
C GLY A 616 59.04 -16.67 8.51
N ARG A 617 60.03 -17.56 8.32
CA ARG A 617 59.86 -18.81 7.56
C ARG A 617 58.79 -19.71 8.15
N ASP A 618 58.75 -19.88 9.47
CA ASP A 618 57.75 -20.72 10.14
C ASP A 618 56.36 -20.07 10.14
N SER A 619 56.29 -18.73 10.19
CA SER A 619 55.04 -17.98 10.04
C SER A 619 54.43 -18.11 8.65
N VAL A 620 55.24 -18.13 7.58
CA VAL A 620 54.77 -18.38 6.20
C VAL A 620 54.25 -19.81 6.03
N LYS A 621 54.83 -20.80 6.72
CA LYS A 621 54.26 -22.16 6.79
C LYS A 621 52.90 -22.14 7.46
N LEU A 622 52.75 -21.47 8.61
CA LEU A 622 51.47 -21.38 9.34
C LEU A 622 50.39 -20.66 8.51
N LEU A 623 50.71 -19.57 7.80
CA LEU A 623 49.80 -18.94 6.84
C LEU A 623 49.33 -19.93 5.76
N THR A 624 50.24 -20.75 5.24
CA THR A 624 49.94 -21.74 4.20
C THR A 624 49.11 -22.92 4.75
N ALA A 625 49.34 -23.31 5.99
CA ALA A 625 48.53 -24.28 6.73
C ALA A 625 47.11 -23.74 7.01
N TRP A 626 46.97 -22.46 7.36
CA TRP A 626 45.67 -21.79 7.49
C TRP A 626 44.96 -21.67 6.13
N GLN A 627 45.67 -21.33 5.05
CA GLN A 627 45.09 -21.25 3.70
C GLN A 627 44.56 -22.61 3.21
N THR A 628 45.32 -23.69 3.43
CA THR A 628 44.98 -25.05 2.95
C THR A 628 44.13 -25.87 3.93
N GLY A 629 44.12 -25.55 5.22
CA GLY A 629 43.49 -26.35 6.27
C GLY A 629 44.33 -27.54 6.77
N ILE A 630 45.54 -27.73 6.25
CA ILE A 630 46.38 -28.92 6.49
C ILE A 630 47.51 -28.58 7.49
N LYS A 631 47.81 -29.48 8.44
CA LYS A 631 48.96 -29.39 9.37
C LYS A 631 49.01 -28.13 10.27
N ILE A 632 47.88 -27.46 10.54
CA ILE A 632 47.82 -26.21 11.32
C ILE A 632 48.55 -26.32 12.67
N ASN A 633 48.24 -27.34 13.48
CA ASN A 633 48.80 -27.49 14.82
C ASN A 633 50.33 -27.69 14.80
N GLU A 634 50.83 -28.50 13.86
CA GLU A 634 52.27 -28.76 13.65
C GLU A 634 53.04 -27.49 13.29
N CYS A 635 52.44 -26.62 12.47
CA CYS A 635 53.02 -25.32 12.14
C CYS A 635 52.90 -24.29 13.29
N SER A 636 51.87 -24.39 14.15
CA SER A 636 51.71 -23.54 15.34
C SER A 636 52.81 -23.84 16.37
N GLU A 637 52.95 -25.11 16.75
CA GLU A 637 53.92 -25.57 17.74
C GLU A 637 55.36 -25.28 17.30
N GLY A 638 55.69 -25.52 16.02
CA GLY A 638 57.01 -25.17 15.46
C GLY A 638 57.32 -23.67 15.46
N LEU A 639 56.31 -22.81 15.26
CA LEU A 639 56.47 -21.36 15.37
C LEU A 639 56.66 -20.93 16.83
N GLU A 640 55.84 -21.44 17.75
CA GLU A 640 55.94 -21.15 19.19
C GLU A 640 57.31 -21.52 19.76
N ILE A 641 57.89 -22.68 19.38
CA ILE A 641 59.26 -23.06 19.74
C ILE A 641 60.27 -21.99 19.26
N THR A 642 60.21 -21.59 17.99
CA THR A 642 61.13 -20.60 17.43
C THR A 642 60.95 -19.21 18.05
N LEU A 643 59.75 -18.82 18.50
CA LEU A 643 59.50 -17.59 19.27
C LEU A 643 60.13 -17.67 20.68
N ASN A 644 60.02 -18.80 21.38
CA ASN A 644 60.66 -19.00 22.69
C ASN A 644 62.20 -18.85 22.61
N ASP A 645 62.81 -19.41 21.56
CA ASP A 645 64.26 -19.30 21.34
C ASP A 645 64.72 -17.84 21.14
N VAL A 646 63.97 -17.04 20.37
CA VAL A 646 64.31 -15.62 20.12
C VAL A 646 64.22 -14.78 21.40
N GLU A 647 63.19 -14.98 22.22
CA GLU A 647 63.04 -14.29 23.51
C GLU A 647 64.16 -14.64 24.49
N SER A 648 64.55 -15.92 24.57
CA SER A 648 65.67 -16.40 25.38
C SER A 648 66.99 -15.74 24.95
N MET A 649 67.25 -15.70 23.64
CA MET A 649 68.43 -15.03 23.06
C MET A 649 68.38 -13.50 23.15
N ALA A 650 67.20 -12.88 23.29
CA ALA A 650 67.04 -11.44 23.50
C ALA A 650 67.32 -11.05 24.97
N SER A 651 66.84 -11.85 25.91
CA SER A 651 66.93 -11.60 27.36
C SER A 651 68.35 -11.73 27.93
N SER A 652 69.29 -12.28 27.17
CA SER A 652 70.69 -12.49 27.58
C SER A 652 71.54 -11.20 27.61
N ILE A 653 70.93 -10.01 27.51
CA ILE A 653 71.62 -8.72 27.41
C ILE A 653 71.47 -7.96 28.74
N GLN A 654 72.55 -7.86 29.51
CA GLN A 654 72.60 -6.98 30.68
C GLN A 654 73.84 -6.07 30.69
N ALA A 655 73.56 -4.77 30.60
CA ALA A 655 74.27 -3.65 31.20
C ALA A 655 75.81 -3.68 31.28
N ASN A 656 76.47 -3.08 30.29
CA ASN A 656 77.62 -2.19 30.53
C ASN A 656 78.01 -1.38 29.28
N GLU A 657 77.64 -0.09 29.23
CA GLU A 657 78.50 1.01 28.72
C GLU A 657 77.88 2.39 29.05
N SER A 658 78.56 3.48 28.69
CA SER A 658 78.40 4.80 29.34
C SER A 658 77.22 5.65 28.83
N LEU A 659 76.02 5.39 29.34
CA LEU A 659 74.83 6.24 29.09
C LEU A 659 75.04 7.75 29.37
N GLY A 660 75.96 8.10 30.28
CA GLY A 660 76.16 9.48 30.72
C GLY A 660 76.92 10.39 29.73
N ASP A 661 77.62 9.82 28.75
CA ASP A 661 78.21 10.57 27.63
C ASP A 661 77.18 10.76 26.51
N LEU A 662 76.45 9.68 26.22
CA LEU A 662 75.49 9.58 25.12
C LEU A 662 74.36 10.62 25.17
N VAL A 663 74.08 11.23 26.33
CA VAL A 663 73.11 12.34 26.44
C VAL A 663 73.60 13.59 25.71
N GLU A 664 74.78 14.10 26.05
CA GLU A 664 75.27 15.36 25.50
C GLU A 664 75.68 15.18 24.03
N ASP A 665 76.19 14.00 23.66
CA ASP A 665 76.44 13.64 22.26
C ASP A 665 75.14 13.66 21.43
N GLU A 666 74.07 13.02 21.90
CA GLU A 666 72.81 12.96 21.15
C GLU A 666 72.06 14.30 21.14
N LEU A 667 72.12 15.07 22.24
CA LEU A 667 71.61 16.44 22.27
C LEU A 667 72.37 17.35 21.29
N SER A 668 73.69 17.18 21.17
CA SER A 668 74.53 17.90 20.21
C SER A 668 74.25 17.48 18.75
N ILE A 669 74.00 16.20 18.50
CA ILE A 669 73.55 15.69 17.20
C ILE A 669 72.19 16.30 16.82
N MET A 670 71.23 16.34 17.75
CA MET A 670 69.93 16.98 17.55
C MET A 670 70.06 18.49 17.29
N ASP A 671 70.80 19.23 18.12
CA ASP A 671 71.02 20.68 17.94
C ASP A 671 71.61 20.98 16.55
N ARG A 672 72.62 20.20 16.12
CA ARG A 672 73.21 20.31 14.78
C ARG A 672 72.21 20.00 13.67
N ALA A 673 71.40 18.94 13.80
CA ALA A 673 70.40 18.57 12.79
C ALA A 673 69.31 19.65 12.62
N ILE A 674 68.89 20.30 13.72
CA ILE A 674 67.96 21.43 13.71
C ILE A 674 68.59 22.65 13.01
N GLU A 675 69.85 22.97 13.32
CA GLU A 675 70.54 24.13 12.74
C GLU A 675 70.88 23.94 11.25
N GLU A 676 71.31 22.74 10.86
CA GLU A 676 71.54 22.37 9.46
C GLU A 676 70.24 22.41 8.64
N ALA A 677 69.15 21.86 9.18
CA ALA A 677 67.84 21.91 8.53
C ALA A 677 67.30 23.35 8.43
N ALA A 678 67.40 24.17 9.49
CA ALA A 678 67.03 25.58 9.45
C ALA A 678 67.82 26.36 8.39
N LYS A 679 69.14 26.16 8.33
CA LYS A 679 70.02 26.78 7.34
C LYS A 679 69.65 26.38 5.92
N ARG A 680 69.42 25.08 5.66
CA ARG A 680 69.08 24.59 4.31
C ARG A 680 67.68 25.02 3.86
N ILE A 681 66.70 25.12 4.76
CA ILE A 681 65.39 25.75 4.45
C ILE A 681 65.58 27.22 4.08
N GLN A 682 66.42 27.96 4.80
CA GLN A 682 66.69 29.38 4.50
C GLN A 682 67.42 29.57 3.15
N GLU A 683 68.30 28.65 2.76
CA GLU A 683 68.92 28.62 1.43
C GLU A 683 67.88 28.35 0.33
N MET A 684 66.97 27.38 0.53
CA MET A 684 65.88 27.10 -0.42
C MET A 684 64.96 28.30 -0.66
N ILE A 685 64.77 29.19 0.32
CA ILE A 685 64.04 30.46 0.11
C ILE A 685 64.79 31.34 -0.90
N THR A 686 66.13 31.45 -0.79
CA THR A 686 66.94 32.22 -1.74
C THR A 686 67.03 31.58 -3.13
N GLU A 687 67.08 30.25 -3.19
CA GLU A 687 67.07 29.49 -4.45
C GLU A 687 65.71 29.61 -5.17
N SER A 688 64.59 29.47 -4.45
CA SER A 688 63.24 29.61 -5.03
C SER A 688 63.01 31.04 -5.55
N ARG A 689 63.48 32.07 -4.85
CA ARG A 689 63.44 33.49 -5.30
C ARG A 689 64.24 33.75 -6.59
N ALA A 690 65.28 32.96 -6.86
CA ALA A 690 66.07 33.07 -8.09
C ALA A 690 65.51 32.21 -9.24
N ALA A 691 64.89 31.07 -8.92
CA ALA A 691 64.46 30.07 -9.91
C ALA A 691 63.00 30.21 -10.37
N HIS A 692 62.12 30.85 -9.58
CA HIS A 692 60.67 30.84 -9.80
C HIS A 692 60.04 32.22 -9.67
N SER A 693 58.87 32.39 -10.30
CA SER A 693 58.11 33.65 -10.29
C SER A 693 56.59 33.39 -10.31
N GLY A 694 55.80 34.43 -10.01
CA GLY A 694 54.34 34.31 -9.91
C GLY A 694 53.88 33.37 -8.80
N VAL A 695 52.72 32.74 -8.98
CA VAL A 695 52.04 31.91 -7.96
C VAL A 695 52.91 30.75 -7.45
N LYS A 696 53.83 30.18 -8.27
CA LYS A 696 54.75 29.13 -7.79
C LYS A 696 55.75 29.69 -6.76
N LEU A 697 56.24 30.92 -6.93
CA LEU A 697 57.10 31.55 -5.94
C LEU A 697 56.34 31.79 -4.63
N GLU A 698 55.15 32.37 -4.70
CA GLU A 698 54.29 32.66 -3.54
C GLU A 698 53.99 31.39 -2.72
N VAL A 699 53.61 30.29 -3.38
CA VAL A 699 53.38 28.99 -2.73
C VAL A 699 54.65 28.45 -2.06
N ASN A 700 55.79 28.53 -2.73
CA ASN A 700 57.06 28.04 -2.20
C ASN A 700 57.55 28.86 -0.99
N GLU A 701 57.42 30.19 -1.03
CA GLU A 701 57.77 31.07 0.09
C GLU A 701 56.88 30.77 1.31
N GLN A 702 55.56 30.71 1.15
CA GLN A 702 54.64 30.39 2.26
C GLN A 702 54.99 29.04 2.93
N ILE A 703 55.29 28.01 2.13
CA ILE A 703 55.72 26.69 2.62
C ILE A 703 57.02 26.82 3.44
N LEU A 704 58.05 27.43 2.87
CA LEU A 704 59.37 27.51 3.49
C LEU A 704 59.39 28.42 4.74
N ASP A 705 58.67 29.54 4.73
CA ASP A 705 58.52 30.44 5.88
C ASP A 705 57.81 29.75 7.05
N SER A 706 56.77 28.95 6.77
CA SER A 706 56.09 28.17 7.81
C SER A 706 56.98 27.08 8.40
N CYS A 707 57.80 26.41 7.57
CA CYS A 707 58.77 25.40 8.02
C CYS A 707 59.92 26.03 8.82
N THR A 708 60.41 27.21 8.41
CA THR A 708 61.41 28.01 9.13
C THR A 708 60.89 28.41 10.51
N SER A 709 59.63 28.86 10.58
CA SER A 709 58.96 29.24 11.83
C SER A 709 58.83 28.06 12.80
N LEU A 710 58.47 26.87 12.29
CA LEU A 710 58.44 25.64 13.09
C LEU A 710 59.84 25.23 13.59
N MET A 711 60.86 25.27 12.72
CA MET A 711 62.23 24.94 13.11
C MET A 711 62.79 25.90 14.17
N ALA A 712 62.46 27.20 14.07
CA ALA A 712 62.82 28.20 15.08
C ALA A 712 62.14 27.92 16.43
N ALA A 713 60.86 27.57 16.45
CA ALA A 713 60.15 27.20 17.67
C ALA A 713 60.73 25.92 18.32
N ILE A 714 61.09 24.92 17.51
CA ILE A 714 61.75 23.69 17.98
C ILE A 714 63.11 24.00 18.62
N ARG A 715 63.92 24.86 17.98
CA ARG A 715 65.22 25.32 18.53
C ARG A 715 65.06 26.00 19.89
N VAL A 716 64.04 26.86 20.06
CA VAL A 716 63.74 27.49 21.34
C VAL A 716 63.35 26.44 22.40
N LEU A 717 62.47 25.50 22.05
CA LEU A 717 62.03 24.42 22.94
C LEU A 717 63.20 23.55 23.43
N VAL A 718 64.09 23.14 22.52
CA VAL A 718 65.31 22.39 22.85
C VAL A 718 66.21 23.19 23.79
N HIS A 719 66.43 24.48 23.53
CA HIS A 719 67.23 25.33 24.41
C HIS A 719 66.61 25.47 25.82
N LYS A 720 65.29 25.63 25.94
CA LYS A 720 64.59 25.63 27.25
C LYS A 720 64.70 24.26 27.94
N SER A 721 64.64 23.17 27.18
CA SER A 721 64.81 21.81 27.72
C SER A 721 66.21 21.59 28.30
N ARG A 722 67.28 22.00 27.59
CA ARG A 722 68.65 21.90 28.12
C ARG A 722 68.86 22.73 29.39
N LYS A 723 68.24 23.92 29.50
CA LYS A 723 68.23 24.70 30.75
C LYS A 723 67.54 23.98 31.91
N LEU A 724 66.38 23.38 31.68
CA LEU A 724 65.67 22.61 32.69
C LEU A 724 66.43 21.34 33.11
N GLN A 725 67.09 20.65 32.18
CA GLN A 725 67.96 19.51 32.48
C GLN A 725 69.15 19.94 33.36
N ALA A 726 69.81 21.06 33.05
CA ALA A 726 70.88 21.62 33.89
C ALA A 726 70.38 22.00 35.31
N GLU A 727 69.19 22.58 35.43
CA GLU A 727 68.55 22.85 36.73
C GLU A 727 68.32 21.56 37.53
N ILE A 728 67.79 20.51 36.89
CA ILE A 728 67.52 19.19 37.50
C ILE A 728 68.82 18.56 38.01
N VAL A 729 69.88 18.56 37.19
CA VAL A 729 71.20 18.03 37.55
C VAL A 729 71.80 18.82 38.72
N ALA A 730 71.71 20.15 38.72
CA ALA A 730 72.21 20.98 39.82
C ALA A 730 71.43 20.76 41.13
N ASN A 731 70.09 20.66 41.07
CA ASN A 731 69.23 20.52 42.25
C ASN A 731 69.20 19.10 42.84
N GLN A 732 69.57 18.06 42.09
CA GLN A 732 69.56 16.65 42.54
C GLN A 732 70.94 15.97 42.52
N GLY A 733 71.98 16.70 42.12
CA GLY A 733 73.38 16.27 42.06
C GLY A 733 74.10 16.39 43.40
N SER A 734 73.72 15.60 44.39
CA SER A 734 74.45 15.50 45.65
C SER A 734 75.82 14.83 45.46
N ASN A 735 76.88 15.65 45.44
CA ASN A 735 78.32 15.30 45.40
C ASN A 735 78.80 14.43 44.21
N GLY A 736 77.98 14.18 43.20
CA GLY A 736 78.35 13.42 42.00
C GLY A 736 78.43 14.26 40.73
N SER A 737 79.16 13.77 39.72
CA SER A 737 79.20 14.36 38.38
C SER A 737 77.86 14.24 37.66
N ALA A 738 77.56 15.16 36.73
CA ALA A 738 76.38 15.08 35.85
C ALA A 738 76.29 13.72 35.12
N LYS A 739 77.44 13.18 34.72
CA LYS A 739 77.60 11.86 34.10
C LYS A 739 77.14 10.71 35.02
N GLU A 740 77.37 10.83 36.33
CA GLU A 740 76.90 9.88 37.34
C GLU A 740 75.42 10.07 37.65
N PHE A 741 74.91 11.32 37.60
CA PHE A 741 73.49 11.59 37.73
C PHE A 741 72.67 10.94 36.61
N TYR A 742 73.10 11.06 35.36
CA TYR A 742 72.48 10.37 34.22
C TYR A 742 72.57 8.85 34.36
N LYS A 743 73.73 8.30 34.75
CA LYS A 743 73.89 6.86 35.03
C LYS A 743 72.95 6.34 36.13
N ARG A 744 72.77 7.10 37.22
CA ARG A 744 71.86 6.78 38.34
C ARG A 744 70.38 6.84 37.94
N ASN A 745 70.04 7.62 36.91
CA ASN A 745 68.67 7.80 36.42
C ASN A 745 68.48 7.19 35.01
N HIS A 746 69.04 6.01 34.73
CA HIS A 746 69.16 5.47 33.36
C HIS A 746 67.86 5.52 32.53
N GLN A 747 66.71 5.07 33.06
CA GLN A 747 65.43 5.10 32.32
C GLN A 747 65.00 6.52 31.88
N TRP A 748 65.29 7.53 32.70
CA TRP A 748 65.01 8.94 32.36
C TRP A 748 65.98 9.45 31.29
N THR A 749 67.25 9.05 31.41
CA THR A 749 68.35 9.33 30.48
C THR A 749 68.07 8.72 29.09
N GLU A 750 67.61 7.47 29.04
CA GLU A 750 67.17 6.77 27.82
C GLU A 750 65.96 7.48 27.18
N GLY A 751 65.02 7.99 27.99
CA GLY A 751 63.90 8.81 27.54
C GLY A 751 64.32 10.15 26.89
N LEU A 752 65.36 10.81 27.42
CA LEU A 752 65.93 12.03 26.83
C LEU A 752 66.65 11.74 25.50
N ILE A 753 67.49 10.70 25.46
CA ILE A 753 68.22 10.27 24.24
C ILE A 753 67.23 9.86 23.14
N SER A 754 66.18 9.11 23.48
CA SER A 754 65.12 8.73 22.54
C SER A 754 64.39 9.94 21.95
N ALA A 755 64.05 10.93 22.78
CA ALA A 755 63.40 12.14 22.33
C ALA A 755 64.33 13.00 21.44
N ALA A 756 65.62 13.10 21.77
CA ALA A 756 66.61 13.80 20.97
C ALA A 756 66.75 13.19 19.55
N LYS A 757 66.84 11.86 19.46
CA LYS A 757 66.82 11.11 18.17
C LYS A 757 65.56 11.39 17.37
N SER A 758 64.39 11.35 18.02
CA SER A 758 63.10 11.62 17.37
C SER A 758 63.03 13.03 16.77
N ILE A 759 63.49 14.05 17.50
CA ILE A 759 63.50 15.44 17.03
C ILE A 759 64.53 15.63 15.90
N GLY A 760 65.74 15.08 16.02
CA GLY A 760 66.78 15.20 14.98
C GLY A 760 66.36 14.56 13.65
N LEU A 761 65.79 13.35 13.70
CA LEU A 761 65.22 12.67 12.54
C LEU A 761 64.00 13.43 11.97
N GLY A 762 63.15 13.97 12.84
CA GLY A 762 62.00 14.79 12.44
C GLY A 762 62.41 16.08 11.74
N ALA A 763 63.43 16.79 12.24
CA ALA A 763 63.96 18.01 11.64
C ALA A 763 64.50 17.75 10.22
N LYS A 764 65.22 16.63 10.02
CA LYS A 764 65.62 16.19 8.69
C LYS A 764 64.42 15.81 7.81
N GLY A 765 63.47 15.02 8.32
CA GLY A 765 62.28 14.64 7.56
C GLY A 765 61.41 15.84 7.12
N LEU A 766 61.40 16.92 7.91
CA LEU A 766 60.75 18.18 7.57
C LEU A 766 61.51 18.96 6.49
N LEU A 767 62.85 18.96 6.55
CA LEU A 767 63.70 19.51 5.47
C LEU A 767 63.47 18.75 4.16
N ASP A 768 63.57 17.42 4.18
CA ASP A 768 63.41 16.56 3.00
C ASP A 768 62.03 16.78 2.35
N ALA A 769 60.96 16.79 3.17
CA ALA A 769 59.60 17.04 2.68
C ALA A 769 59.38 18.48 2.17
N ALA A 770 60.05 19.50 2.74
CA ALA A 770 59.99 20.87 2.23
C ALA A 770 60.72 21.01 0.88
N ASN A 771 61.87 20.36 0.73
CA ASN A 771 62.64 20.32 -0.52
C ASN A 771 61.82 19.67 -1.65
N GLU A 772 61.23 18.48 -1.41
CA GLU A 772 60.38 17.80 -2.39
C GLU A 772 59.11 18.59 -2.75
N ALA A 773 58.52 19.32 -1.80
CA ALA A 773 57.38 20.19 -2.05
C ALA A 773 57.73 21.40 -2.95
N VAL A 774 58.95 21.94 -2.81
CA VAL A 774 59.45 23.08 -3.58
C VAL A 774 59.94 22.67 -4.98
N SER A 775 60.57 21.50 -5.12
CA SER A 775 60.90 20.93 -6.44
C SER A 775 59.63 20.61 -7.24
N GLY A 776 58.59 20.08 -6.56
CA GLY A 776 57.35 19.62 -7.15
C GLY A 776 57.32 18.11 -7.40
N GLU A 777 58.32 17.37 -6.93
CA GLU A 777 58.39 15.91 -6.97
C GLU A 777 57.63 15.26 -5.79
N GLY A 778 57.43 16.03 -4.71
CA GLY A 778 56.75 15.60 -3.49
C GLY A 778 55.25 15.89 -3.43
N LYS A 779 54.57 15.14 -2.56
CA LYS A 779 53.19 15.40 -2.16
C LYS A 779 53.15 16.27 -0.89
N LEU A 780 52.32 17.32 -0.88
CA LEU A 780 52.19 18.25 0.25
C LEU A 780 51.71 17.56 1.54
N GLU A 781 51.03 16.42 1.43
CA GLU A 781 50.67 15.55 2.55
C GLU A 781 51.90 15.00 3.31
N ARG A 782 53.05 14.83 2.64
CA ARG A 782 54.31 14.40 3.29
C ARG A 782 54.84 15.48 4.23
N LEU A 783 54.67 16.75 3.89
CA LEU A 783 55.02 17.89 4.74
C LEU A 783 54.17 17.93 6.01
N ILE A 784 52.85 17.66 5.87
CA ILE A 784 51.92 17.53 7.00
C ILE A 784 52.39 16.42 7.95
N VAL A 785 52.69 15.22 7.43
CA VAL A 785 53.19 14.10 8.24
C VAL A 785 54.52 14.46 8.93
N ALA A 786 55.49 15.01 8.19
CA ALA A 786 56.80 15.39 8.74
C ALA A 786 56.67 16.41 9.90
N SER A 787 55.85 17.46 9.72
CA SER A 787 55.63 18.47 10.77
C SER A 787 55.00 17.89 12.05
N HIS A 788 54.11 16.90 11.93
CA HIS A 788 53.57 16.16 13.07
C HIS A 788 54.62 15.24 13.74
N CYS A 789 55.51 14.61 12.97
CA CYS A 789 56.58 13.79 13.52
C CYS A 789 57.53 14.60 14.42
N VAL A 790 57.97 15.79 13.99
CA VAL A 790 58.84 16.63 14.84
C VAL A 790 58.11 17.13 16.08
N ALA A 791 56.84 17.53 15.94
CA ALA A 791 56.00 17.93 17.06
C ALA A 791 55.87 16.81 18.11
N ALA A 792 55.65 15.56 17.69
CA ALA A 792 55.59 14.40 18.57
C ALA A 792 56.91 14.17 19.33
N GLY A 793 58.06 14.27 18.65
CA GLY A 793 59.38 14.22 19.28
C GLY A 793 59.58 15.33 20.33
N THR A 794 59.16 16.56 20.05
CA THR A 794 59.23 17.64 21.04
C THR A 794 58.31 17.41 22.24
N ALA A 795 57.11 16.86 22.04
CA ALA A 795 56.22 16.49 23.13
C ALA A 795 56.83 15.38 24.01
N GLN A 796 57.51 14.39 23.41
CA GLN A 796 58.27 13.38 24.15
C GLN A 796 59.39 14.03 25.00
N LEU A 797 60.15 14.98 24.45
CA LEU A 797 61.21 15.69 25.18
C LEU A 797 60.65 16.52 26.36
N VAL A 798 59.51 17.20 26.18
CA VAL A 798 58.84 17.96 27.24
C VAL A 798 58.34 17.02 28.35
N VAL A 799 57.74 15.87 27.98
CA VAL A 799 57.30 14.85 28.96
C VAL A 799 58.49 14.29 29.73
N ALA A 800 59.56 13.87 29.06
CA ALA A 800 60.76 13.35 29.70
C ALA A 800 61.39 14.38 30.67
N SER A 801 61.58 15.61 30.23
CA SER A 801 62.15 16.70 31.04
C SER A 801 61.31 17.00 32.30
N ARG A 802 59.97 16.91 32.18
CA ARG A 802 59.05 17.15 33.29
C ARG A 802 59.12 16.09 34.41
N VAL A 803 59.54 14.84 34.13
CA VAL A 803 59.55 13.74 35.13
C VAL A 803 60.39 14.07 36.37
N LYS A 804 61.48 14.82 36.20
CA LYS A 804 62.42 15.17 37.28
C LYS A 804 62.40 16.65 37.68
N ALA A 805 61.61 17.47 37.00
CA ALA A 805 61.51 18.91 37.23
C ALA A 805 60.80 19.26 38.56
N SER A 806 61.19 20.39 39.17
CA SER A 806 60.40 20.98 40.26
C SER A 806 59.07 21.52 39.73
N ARG A 807 57.98 21.34 40.49
CA ARG A 807 56.65 21.90 40.13
C ARG A 807 56.63 23.43 40.10
N ASN A 808 57.59 24.07 40.75
CA ASN A 808 57.75 25.52 40.83
C ASN A 808 58.99 26.02 40.05
N SER A 809 59.46 25.28 39.04
CA SER A 809 60.58 25.70 38.18
C SER A 809 60.10 26.69 37.11
N ASP A 810 60.74 27.86 37.05
CA ASP A 810 60.53 28.83 35.97
C ASP A 810 60.97 28.25 34.61
N ASN A 811 62.05 27.48 34.56
CA ASN A 811 62.48 26.80 33.32
C ASN A 811 61.43 25.79 32.81
N LEU A 812 60.69 25.13 33.72
CA LEU A 812 59.55 24.27 33.34
C LEU A 812 58.38 25.08 32.79
N ALA A 813 58.12 26.28 33.32
CA ALA A 813 57.11 27.19 32.76
C ALA A 813 57.51 27.71 31.37
N GLU A 814 58.76 28.12 31.19
CA GLU A 814 59.31 28.53 29.88
C GLU A 814 59.26 27.40 28.84
N LEU A 815 59.66 26.18 29.22
CA LEU A 815 59.57 24.99 28.35
C LEU A 815 58.12 24.67 27.99
N SER A 816 57.19 24.81 28.94
CA SER A 816 55.76 24.60 28.72
C SER A 816 55.16 25.62 27.76
N GLN A 817 55.67 26.86 27.72
CA GLN A 817 55.27 27.84 26.72
C GLN A 817 55.86 27.51 25.35
N ALA A 818 57.16 27.21 25.25
CA ALA A 818 57.79 26.82 23.99
C ALA A 818 57.11 25.59 23.34
N SER A 819 56.59 24.66 24.14
CA SER A 819 55.77 23.52 23.68
C SER A 819 54.46 23.94 23.00
N ARG A 820 53.84 25.04 23.42
CA ARG A 820 52.66 25.62 22.75
C ARG A 820 53.06 26.31 21.46
N ASP A 821 54.18 27.02 21.48
CA ASP A 821 54.69 27.77 20.32
C ASP A 821 55.04 26.82 19.15
N VAL A 822 55.66 25.67 19.44
CA VAL A 822 55.84 24.57 18.47
C VAL A 822 54.50 24.03 17.98
N THR A 823 53.55 23.76 18.88
CA THR A 823 52.22 23.24 18.49
C THR A 823 51.48 24.20 17.55
N ASN A 824 51.57 25.51 17.81
CA ASN A 824 51.01 26.56 16.97
C ASN A 824 51.71 26.60 15.60
N ALA A 825 53.04 26.55 15.56
CA ALA A 825 53.80 26.55 14.31
C ALA A 825 53.53 25.30 13.45
N THR A 826 53.35 24.12 14.05
CA THR A 826 52.89 22.91 13.35
C THR A 826 51.50 23.12 12.75
N ALA A 827 50.56 23.72 13.49
CA ALA A 827 49.24 24.04 12.95
C ALA A 827 49.31 25.01 11.76
N THR A 828 50.22 25.99 11.79
CA THR A 828 50.49 26.89 10.64
C THR A 828 51.00 26.11 9.42
N VAL A 829 52.00 25.24 9.57
CA VAL A 829 52.52 24.41 8.45
C VAL A 829 51.39 23.57 7.82
N VAL A 830 50.53 22.96 8.64
CA VAL A 830 49.40 22.15 8.16
C VAL A 830 48.31 23.00 7.48
N ALA A 831 48.09 24.24 7.92
CA ALA A 831 47.18 25.18 7.26
C ALA A 831 47.74 25.63 5.90
N THR A 832 49.02 26.02 5.86
CA THR A 832 49.73 26.41 4.62
C THR A 832 49.69 25.28 3.60
N ALA A 833 50.11 24.06 3.97
CA ALA A 833 50.15 22.91 3.05
C ALA A 833 48.77 22.64 2.39
N LYS A 834 47.67 22.80 3.14
CA LYS A 834 46.31 22.65 2.63
C LYS A 834 45.89 23.80 1.71
N SER A 835 46.28 25.04 2.02
CA SER A 835 46.04 26.22 1.18
C SER A 835 46.77 26.09 -0.17
N CYS A 836 48.06 25.78 -0.12
CA CYS A 836 48.90 25.57 -1.31
C CYS A 836 48.35 24.46 -2.22
N ALA A 837 47.87 23.35 -1.65
CA ALA A 837 47.25 22.27 -2.42
C ALA A 837 46.00 22.74 -3.19
N GLN A 838 45.18 23.62 -2.61
CA GLN A 838 44.01 24.19 -3.29
C GLN A 838 44.41 25.16 -4.41
N LEU A 839 45.41 26.03 -4.19
CA LEU A 839 45.92 26.96 -5.19
C LEU A 839 46.52 26.25 -6.41
N VAL A 840 47.25 25.15 -6.19
CA VAL A 840 47.77 24.29 -7.27
C VAL A 840 46.63 23.64 -8.06
N GLN A 841 45.59 23.11 -7.40
CA GLN A 841 44.42 22.53 -8.08
C GLN A 841 43.62 23.55 -8.89
N GLN A 842 43.46 24.79 -8.41
CA GLN A 842 42.80 25.86 -9.15
C GLN A 842 43.63 26.29 -10.37
N SER A 843 44.95 26.42 -10.22
CA SER A 843 45.86 26.76 -11.31
C SER A 843 45.86 25.70 -12.42
N GLY A 844 45.83 24.41 -12.07
CA GLY A 844 45.71 23.31 -13.02
C GLY A 844 44.41 23.32 -13.84
N LYS A 845 43.29 23.75 -13.24
CA LYS A 845 42.01 23.87 -13.97
C LYS A 845 42.04 24.99 -15.02
N ASN A 846 42.63 26.15 -14.72
CA ASN A 846 42.73 27.24 -15.70
C ASN A 846 43.58 26.85 -16.92
N LEU A 847 44.67 26.10 -16.73
CA LEU A 847 45.45 25.53 -17.84
C LEU A 847 44.64 24.55 -18.70
N MET A 848 43.76 23.76 -18.09
CA MET A 848 42.90 22.82 -18.81
C MET A 848 41.84 23.52 -19.67
N TYR A 849 41.27 24.64 -19.21
CA TYR A 849 40.36 25.47 -20.02
C TYR A 849 41.07 26.05 -21.26
N ILE A 850 42.26 26.64 -21.09
CA ILE A 850 43.04 27.21 -22.20
C ILE A 850 43.39 26.13 -23.25
N TYR A 851 43.63 24.88 -22.83
CA TYR A 851 43.91 23.77 -23.75
C TYR A 851 42.68 23.29 -24.54
N VAL A 852 41.47 23.50 -24.01
CA VAL A 852 40.20 23.19 -24.72
C VAL A 852 39.87 24.27 -25.75
N ASP A 853 40.02 25.56 -25.40
CA ASP A 853 39.73 26.68 -26.32
C ASP A 853 40.64 26.64 -27.56
N ILE A 854 41.91 26.26 -27.41
CA ILE A 854 42.86 26.12 -28.52
C ILE A 854 42.47 24.96 -29.47
N TYR A 855 41.75 23.94 -28.99
CA TYR A 855 41.29 22.82 -29.81
C TYR A 855 39.97 23.06 -30.55
N TYR A 856 39.29 24.20 -30.29
CA TYR A 856 38.08 24.62 -31.01
C TYR A 856 38.32 25.71 -32.07
N ILE A 857 39.58 26.12 -32.30
CA ILE A 857 39.96 27.08 -33.35
C ILE A 857 41.01 26.44 -34.28
N LYS A 858 40.61 25.40 -35.03
CA LYS A 858 41.34 24.90 -36.20
C LYS A 858 40.46 24.10 -37.16
#